data_AF-Q6BIN0-F1
#
_entry.id   AF-Q6BIN0-F1
#
_cell.length_a   1.000
_cell.length_b   1.000
_cell.length_c   1.000
_cell.angle_alpha   90.00
_cell.angle_beta   90.00
_cell.angle_gamma   90.00
#
_symmetry.space_group_name_H-M   'P 1'
#
loop_
_entity.id
_entity.type
_entity.pdbx_description
1 polymer ?
#
loop_
_entity_poly.entity_id
_entity_poly.type
_entity_poly.pdbx_seq_one_letter_code
_entity_poly.pdbx_strand_id
1 'polypeptide(L)'
;MSDPDQDILDAIEQGSFNYAQSSLSIRLKKYPNNTYYGALNCYLLLSSGKINESIDQSSKLMAKVPNDPKTLGLLYTIFNKAGRSKEASVVYENTVKKYPTNSIILSWFETSLKNFDLKALQKSTMNLQKVNKSNRSYSMWSSLSCLILSNNSNDPKESLLFNKLGLKLLENLQPLLTTQEVFVYVKLLYNLEEFSQIESYLHQYKSANVLDLELKLIYLDILNILEKWDSLYSYANQLIFKENFNDFDTWKYLISSSFQRNSPVSDLKNIIISHPKSRNSKLALVEMAKVYNVPMDEFVFEYYNEFNHKSCCFNDLKYYCKSFDTENFKALINDSTTKLKSSSQGDINILIGLVNNQKFKLLFNDTDSGFCAQNWEIYGQFKHLLKVKESTDFYPAHELILINIILELKKSKKIETILKNVCIIERLLIDDKSNLNLKLWQIKLYSYLNCQSLVFLHYQKLNIKMIQHNTLSHYLIERNCFPCKNNLSYLINIYRFYLTAEYEINDNIMLGFKKEIFNKLENFLKFGDNLNKSISKYNLLLEILKISRVTNDSNYYNYFSNNIKSFEISLLNESFSVSDNRDNKIHWKFGINEPLEEGLLDLGPQYGEEYIKLNYIKELIILNINNSNSLKLFKLFNKYLNNNLYLNQLTVFEKWLFKVYLSVFKYIKFDNPKENESIEKFLVKNLKLDKINSLINSTESILSWEVNYILVNLVDLSKVLTQLSRFESSKKICSINKTLISDLKSLNCKKLQVNKLNELKAGNFDFDKNLNLDANFVSETFQIIENSIYEASISNLRF
;
A
#
# COMPACT_ATOMS: atom_id res chain seq x y z
N MET A 1 25.21 -28.54 6.30
CA MET A 1 24.45 -29.23 7.36
C MET A 1 23.87 -28.15 8.24
N SER A 2 22.56 -28.10 8.40
CA SER A 2 21.88 -27.09 9.22
C SER A 2 22.30 -27.23 10.69
N ASP A 3 22.33 -26.11 11.40
CA ASP A 3 22.53 -26.08 12.85
C ASP A 3 21.34 -26.83 13.48
N PRO A 4 21.53 -27.93 14.23
CA PRO A 4 20.44 -28.73 14.79
C PRO A 4 19.55 -27.94 15.76
N ASP A 5 20.03 -26.82 16.30
CA ASP A 5 19.21 -25.90 17.09
C ASP A 5 18.29 -25.03 16.20
N GLN A 6 18.74 -24.71 14.99
CA GLN A 6 17.94 -24.02 13.97
C GLN A 6 16.83 -24.93 13.42
N ASP A 7 17.12 -26.22 13.20
CA ASP A 7 16.12 -27.20 12.76
C ASP A 7 14.92 -27.29 13.73
N ILE A 8 15.17 -27.15 15.05
CA ILE A 8 14.10 -27.13 16.06
C ILE A 8 13.25 -25.86 15.92
N LEU A 9 13.89 -24.71 15.74
CA LEU A 9 13.20 -23.43 15.60
C LEU A 9 12.37 -23.40 14.31
N ASP A 10 12.95 -23.83 13.19
CA ASP A 10 12.26 -23.96 11.90
C ASP A 10 11.07 -24.92 12.01
N ALA A 11 11.23 -26.04 12.73
CA ALA A 11 10.12 -26.96 12.98
C ALA A 11 8.99 -26.34 13.80
N ILE A 12 9.30 -25.48 14.79
CA ILE A 12 8.28 -24.72 15.53
C ILE A 12 7.55 -23.76 14.59
N GLU A 13 8.28 -23.03 13.75
CA GLU A 13 7.70 -22.04 12.83
C GLU A 13 6.87 -22.69 11.71
N GLN A 14 7.28 -23.87 11.25
CA GLN A 14 6.52 -24.68 10.29
C GLN A 14 5.28 -25.35 10.90
N GLY A 15 5.13 -25.32 12.23
CA GLY A 15 4.04 -25.99 12.93
C GLY A 15 4.24 -27.51 13.11
N SER A 16 5.45 -28.02 12.86
CA SER A 16 5.85 -29.42 13.08
C SER A 16 6.13 -29.68 14.56
N PHE A 17 5.14 -29.39 15.42
CA PHE A 17 5.32 -29.34 16.88
C PHE A 17 5.74 -30.68 17.49
N ASN A 18 5.28 -31.82 16.97
CA ASN A 18 5.66 -33.14 17.49
C ASN A 18 7.15 -33.42 17.30
N TYR A 19 7.69 -33.07 16.12
CA TYR A 19 9.11 -33.20 15.83
C TYR A 19 9.94 -32.21 16.65
N ALA A 20 9.49 -30.96 16.75
CA ALA A 20 10.13 -29.96 17.59
C ALA A 20 10.17 -30.41 19.08
N GLN A 21 9.06 -30.94 19.59
CA GLN A 21 8.94 -31.41 20.97
C GLN A 21 9.86 -32.61 21.25
N SER A 22 9.91 -33.60 20.36
CA SER A 22 10.77 -34.78 20.54
C SER A 22 12.25 -34.38 20.52
N SER A 23 12.67 -33.61 19.53
CA SER A 23 14.04 -33.10 19.40
C SER A 23 14.45 -32.21 20.58
N LEU A 24 13.58 -31.30 21.00
CA LEU A 24 13.83 -30.41 22.13
C LEU A 24 13.88 -31.15 23.46
N SER A 25 13.06 -32.19 23.66
CA SER A 25 13.08 -33.01 24.88
C SER A 25 14.42 -33.73 25.06
N ILE A 26 15.04 -34.19 23.98
CA ILE A 26 16.37 -34.81 23.99
C ILE A 26 17.43 -33.79 24.42
N ARG A 27 17.36 -32.56 23.88
CA ARG A 27 18.29 -31.47 24.22
C ARG A 27 18.13 -31.00 25.66
N LEU A 28 16.90 -30.84 26.15
CA LEU A 28 16.61 -30.48 27.54
C LEU A 28 17.12 -31.52 28.54
N LYS A 29 17.03 -32.82 28.20
CA LYS A 29 17.62 -33.90 29.02
C LYS A 29 19.15 -33.86 29.02
N LYS A 30 19.77 -33.61 27.86
CA LYS A 30 21.24 -33.55 27.72
C LYS A 30 21.85 -32.28 28.33
N TYR A 31 21.15 -31.15 28.27
CA TYR A 31 21.64 -29.83 28.69
C TYR A 31 20.61 -29.10 29.58
N PRO A 32 20.30 -29.60 30.78
CA PRO A 32 19.20 -29.10 31.63
C PRO A 32 19.40 -27.66 32.12
N ASN A 33 20.65 -27.19 32.21
CA ASN A 33 20.98 -25.85 32.68
C ASN A 33 21.06 -24.81 31.56
N ASN A 34 20.92 -25.21 30.29
CA ASN A 34 20.98 -24.28 29.17
C ASN A 34 19.65 -23.52 29.04
N THR A 35 19.69 -22.22 29.31
CA THR A 35 18.50 -21.35 29.29
C THR A 35 17.87 -21.22 27.90
N TYR A 36 18.66 -21.40 26.83
CA TYR A 36 18.16 -21.30 25.46
C TYR A 36 17.15 -22.39 25.12
N TYR A 37 17.43 -23.65 25.48
CA TYR A 37 16.47 -24.74 25.28
C TYR A 37 15.22 -24.57 26.14
N GLY A 38 15.34 -23.98 27.33
CA GLY A 38 14.19 -23.58 28.14
C GLY A 38 13.33 -22.52 27.43
N ALA A 39 13.95 -21.52 26.82
CA ALA A 39 13.26 -20.49 26.04
C ALA A 39 12.62 -21.07 24.76
N LEU A 40 13.29 -21.99 24.06
CA LEU A 40 12.71 -22.73 22.92
C LEU A 40 11.48 -23.54 23.34
N ASN A 41 11.48 -24.10 24.54
CA ASN A 41 10.30 -24.81 25.06
C ASN A 41 9.14 -23.84 25.29
N CYS A 42 9.42 -22.67 25.86
CA CYS A 42 8.42 -21.62 26.01
C CYS A 42 7.89 -21.15 24.65
N TYR A 43 8.75 -21.01 23.64
CA TYR A 43 8.33 -20.65 22.28
C TYR A 43 7.45 -21.72 21.64
N LEU A 44 7.82 -23.00 21.78
CA LEU A 44 7.00 -24.13 21.35
C LEU A 44 5.63 -24.15 22.04
N LEU A 45 5.58 -23.90 23.35
CA LEU A 45 4.32 -23.80 24.11
C LEU A 45 3.45 -22.64 23.59
N LEU A 46 4.06 -21.48 23.30
CA LEU A 46 3.34 -20.34 22.74
C LEU A 46 2.76 -20.68 21.36
N SER A 47 3.59 -21.20 20.46
CA SER A 47 3.22 -21.53 19.08
C SER A 47 2.20 -22.67 19.01
N SER A 48 2.21 -23.58 19.98
CA SER A 48 1.19 -24.65 20.12
C SER A 48 -0.11 -24.19 20.78
N GLY A 49 -0.21 -22.92 21.20
CA GLY A 49 -1.43 -22.31 21.75
C GLY A 49 -1.54 -22.33 23.28
N LYS A 50 -0.53 -22.85 24.00
CA LYS A 50 -0.46 -22.87 25.47
C LYS A 50 0.15 -21.57 26.01
N ILE A 51 -0.54 -20.46 25.76
CA ILE A 51 -0.04 -19.10 26.01
C ILE A 51 0.27 -18.87 27.50
N ASN A 52 -0.65 -19.18 28.41
CA ASN A 52 -0.46 -18.91 29.84
C ASN A 52 0.72 -19.72 30.42
N GLU A 53 0.81 -21.01 30.08
CA GLU A 53 1.94 -21.86 30.49
C GLU A 53 3.28 -21.32 29.96
N SER A 54 3.29 -20.87 28.70
CA SER A 54 4.47 -20.25 28.08
C SER A 54 4.90 -18.98 28.82
N ILE A 55 3.94 -18.10 29.16
CA ILE A 55 4.21 -16.87 29.91
C ILE A 55 4.77 -17.20 31.29
N ASP A 56 4.14 -18.11 32.03
CA ASP A 56 4.57 -18.48 33.38
C ASP A 56 5.99 -19.06 33.38
N GLN A 57 6.32 -19.92 32.41
CA GLN A 57 7.67 -20.47 32.27
C GLN A 57 8.67 -19.41 31.82
N SER A 58 8.29 -18.51 30.90
CA SER A 58 9.12 -17.40 30.43
C SER A 58 9.45 -16.43 31.56
N SER A 59 8.48 -16.11 32.42
CA SER A 59 8.69 -15.26 33.61
C SER A 59 9.65 -15.91 34.61
N LYS A 60 9.55 -17.23 34.82
CA LYS A 60 10.50 -17.98 35.66
C LYS A 60 11.93 -17.96 35.08
N LEU A 61 12.06 -18.09 33.76
CA LEU A 61 13.37 -17.97 33.09
C LEU A 61 13.92 -16.55 33.18
N MET A 62 13.10 -15.54 32.93
CA MET A 62 13.47 -14.12 33.06
C MET A 62 13.96 -13.79 34.48
N ALA A 63 13.33 -14.33 35.52
CA ALA A 63 13.75 -14.14 36.91
C ALA A 63 15.17 -14.68 37.22
N LYS A 64 15.67 -15.65 36.45
CA LYS A 64 17.05 -16.15 36.57
C LYS A 64 18.09 -15.20 35.95
N VAL A 65 17.65 -14.16 35.22
CA VAL A 65 18.48 -13.17 34.53
C VAL A 65 19.48 -13.85 33.58
N PRO A 66 19.00 -14.52 32.51
CA PRO A 66 19.87 -15.15 31.54
C PRO A 66 20.78 -14.10 30.89
N ASN A 67 22.04 -14.47 30.64
CA ASN A 67 23.05 -13.59 30.04
C ASN A 67 23.45 -14.01 28.61
N ASP A 68 22.80 -15.03 28.07
CA ASP A 68 22.98 -15.51 26.70
C ASP A 68 22.12 -14.70 25.70
N PRO A 69 22.72 -14.04 24.69
CA PRO A 69 22.00 -13.24 23.70
C PRO A 69 20.88 -13.97 22.97
N LYS A 70 21.07 -15.25 22.61
CA LYS A 70 20.04 -16.03 21.89
C LYS A 70 18.81 -16.23 22.78
N THR A 71 19.02 -16.55 24.05
CA THR A 71 17.95 -16.67 25.06
C THR A 71 17.19 -15.36 25.24
N LEU A 72 17.90 -14.23 25.34
CA LEU A 72 17.29 -12.90 25.53
C LEU A 72 16.41 -12.50 24.34
N GLY A 73 16.92 -12.64 23.11
CA GLY A 73 16.16 -12.32 21.90
C GLY A 73 14.92 -13.20 21.75
N LEU A 74 15.01 -14.47 22.11
CA LEU A 74 13.88 -15.39 22.07
C LEU A 74 12.82 -15.05 23.13
N LEU A 75 13.22 -14.77 24.38
CA LEU A 75 12.30 -14.32 25.43
C LEU A 75 11.61 -13.00 25.07
N TYR A 76 12.35 -12.05 24.50
CA TYR A 76 11.79 -10.79 23.99
C TYR A 76 10.69 -11.05 22.95
N THR A 77 10.97 -11.92 21.99
CA THR A 77 10.03 -12.33 20.94
C THR A 77 8.80 -13.03 21.53
N ILE A 78 8.99 -13.94 22.49
CA ILE A 78 7.90 -14.66 23.18
C ILE A 78 6.98 -13.68 23.88
N PHE A 79 7.52 -12.77 24.71
CA PHE A 79 6.72 -11.80 25.44
C PHE A 79 5.98 -10.84 24.51
N ASN A 80 6.61 -10.35 23.43
CA ASN A 80 5.93 -9.51 22.46
C ASN A 80 4.80 -10.24 21.73
N LYS A 81 5.04 -11.48 21.24
CA LYS A 81 4.00 -12.31 20.65
C LYS A 81 2.88 -12.63 21.66
N ALA A 82 3.21 -12.73 22.95
CA ALA A 82 2.27 -12.91 24.05
C ALA A 82 1.55 -11.60 24.49
N GLY A 83 1.78 -10.47 23.82
CA GLY A 83 1.17 -9.18 24.18
C GLY A 83 1.66 -8.60 25.51
N ARG A 84 2.88 -8.93 25.91
CA ARG A 84 3.56 -8.55 27.16
C ARG A 84 4.80 -7.70 26.86
N SER A 85 4.61 -6.58 26.16
CA SER A 85 5.72 -5.73 25.69
C SER A 85 6.54 -5.10 26.81
N LYS A 86 5.92 -4.84 27.97
CA LYS A 86 6.62 -4.37 29.17
C LYS A 86 7.62 -5.41 29.65
N GLU A 87 7.18 -6.66 29.79
CA GLU A 87 8.02 -7.79 30.18
C GLU A 87 9.12 -8.06 29.16
N ALA A 88 8.82 -7.95 27.85
CA ALA A 88 9.82 -8.04 26.80
C ALA A 88 10.97 -7.04 27.01
N SER A 89 10.66 -5.77 27.28
CA SER A 89 11.68 -4.76 27.60
C SER A 89 12.47 -5.11 28.87
N VAL A 90 11.78 -5.58 29.91
CA VAL A 90 12.38 -5.94 31.21
C VAL A 90 13.40 -7.07 31.09
N VAL A 91 13.26 -8.00 30.12
CA VAL A 91 14.23 -9.07 29.86
C VAL A 91 15.64 -8.50 29.67
N TYR A 92 15.80 -7.53 28.77
CA TYR A 92 17.10 -6.91 28.52
C TYR A 92 17.50 -5.93 29.63
N GLU A 93 16.56 -5.15 30.18
CA GLU A 93 16.86 -4.18 31.24
C GLU A 93 17.47 -4.85 32.49
N ASN A 94 16.90 -5.97 32.93
CA ASN A 94 17.41 -6.72 34.08
C ASN A 94 18.81 -7.28 33.82
N THR A 95 19.01 -7.86 32.63
CA THR A 95 20.30 -8.45 32.27
C THR A 95 21.37 -7.39 32.10
N VAL A 96 21.09 -6.28 31.43
CA VAL A 96 22.04 -5.16 31.27
C VAL A 96 22.37 -4.52 32.61
N LYS A 97 21.40 -4.39 33.52
CA LYS A 97 21.65 -3.88 34.87
C LYS A 97 22.60 -4.77 35.68
N LYS A 98 22.50 -6.09 35.52
CA LYS A 98 23.35 -7.07 36.23
C LYS A 98 24.70 -7.31 35.53
N TYR A 99 24.69 -7.31 34.20
CA TYR A 99 25.82 -7.61 33.33
C TYR A 99 25.88 -6.58 32.19
N PRO A 100 26.42 -5.37 32.45
CA PRO A 100 26.49 -4.28 31.47
C PRO A 100 27.63 -4.51 30.45
N THR A 101 27.54 -5.59 29.66
CA THR A 101 28.53 -5.93 28.64
C THR A 101 28.11 -5.42 27.26
N ASN A 102 29.10 -5.04 26.45
CA ASN A 102 28.85 -4.51 25.10
C ASN A 102 28.07 -5.50 24.22
N SER A 103 28.38 -6.81 24.30
CA SER A 103 27.72 -7.84 23.50
C SER A 103 26.24 -8.00 23.82
N ILE A 104 25.85 -7.94 25.10
CA ILE A 104 24.44 -8.07 25.52
C ILE A 104 23.65 -6.84 25.06
N ILE A 105 24.21 -5.64 25.20
CA ILE A 105 23.53 -4.41 24.81
C ILE A 105 23.44 -4.30 23.28
N LEU A 106 24.45 -4.73 22.53
CA LEU A 106 24.37 -4.82 21.06
C LEU A 106 23.29 -5.81 20.62
N SER A 107 23.13 -6.94 21.33
CA SER A 107 22.00 -7.85 21.08
C SER A 107 20.65 -7.18 21.35
N TRP A 108 20.54 -6.37 22.40
CA TRP A 108 19.33 -5.58 22.67
C TRP A 108 19.04 -4.60 21.53
N PHE A 109 20.07 -3.88 21.08
CA PHE A 109 19.99 -2.95 19.95
C PHE A 109 19.51 -3.65 18.68
N GLU A 110 20.13 -4.78 18.32
CA GLU A 110 19.75 -5.61 17.16
C GLU A 110 18.31 -6.11 17.24
N THR A 111 17.91 -6.64 18.40
CA THR A 111 16.53 -7.11 18.63
C THR A 111 15.54 -5.94 18.54
N SER A 112 15.91 -4.75 19.01
CA SER A 112 15.06 -3.55 18.94
C SER A 112 14.83 -3.11 17.49
N LEU A 113 15.88 -3.14 16.65
CA LEU A 113 15.77 -2.84 15.22
C LEU A 113 14.86 -3.83 14.50
N LYS A 114 15.03 -5.13 14.72
CA LYS A 114 14.22 -6.20 14.10
C LYS A 114 12.73 -6.09 14.40
N ASN A 115 12.39 -5.54 15.57
CA ASN A 115 11.01 -5.38 16.03
C ASN A 115 10.47 -3.96 15.83
N PHE A 116 11.25 -3.05 15.24
CA PHE A 116 10.91 -1.63 15.08
C PHE A 116 10.51 -0.95 16.40
N ASP A 117 11.06 -1.42 17.54
CA ASP A 117 10.75 -0.87 18.86
C ASP A 117 11.66 0.33 19.15
N LEU A 118 11.13 1.54 18.90
CA LEU A 118 11.88 2.79 19.06
C LEU A 118 12.26 3.09 20.52
N LYS A 119 11.46 2.63 21.49
CA LYS A 119 11.76 2.84 22.92
C LYS A 119 12.88 1.92 23.39
N ALA A 120 12.82 0.65 22.99
CA ALA A 120 13.91 -0.29 23.23
C ALA A 120 15.19 0.13 22.50
N LEU A 121 15.08 0.64 21.27
CA LEU A 121 16.18 1.19 20.50
C LEU A 121 16.88 2.33 21.26
N GLN A 122 16.13 3.33 21.71
CA GLN A 122 16.67 4.47 22.46
C GLN A 122 17.32 4.04 23.80
N LYS A 123 16.71 3.09 24.52
CA LYS A 123 17.29 2.58 25.77
C LYS A 123 18.58 1.81 25.51
N SER A 124 18.62 0.98 24.48
CA SER A 124 19.80 0.17 24.15
C SER A 124 20.99 1.04 23.75
N THR A 125 20.80 2.05 22.90
CA THR A 125 21.85 2.97 22.46
C THR A 125 22.38 3.84 23.60
N MET A 126 21.50 4.31 24.50
CA MET A 126 21.91 5.02 25.73
C MET A 126 22.79 4.15 26.62
N ASN A 127 22.52 2.85 26.72
CA ASN A 127 23.36 1.94 27.51
C ASN A 127 24.69 1.64 26.81
N LEU A 128 24.72 1.52 25.47
CA LEU A 128 25.98 1.39 24.71
C LEU A 128 26.88 2.59 24.96
N GLN A 129 26.32 3.81 24.88
CA GLN A 129 27.04 5.05 25.15
C GLN A 129 27.60 5.10 26.58
N LYS A 130 26.82 4.66 27.58
CA LYS A 130 27.26 4.64 28.99
C LYS A 130 28.41 3.67 29.23
N VAL A 131 28.36 2.48 28.64
CA VAL A 131 29.38 1.42 28.82
C VAL A 131 30.66 1.78 28.08
N ASN A 132 30.57 2.40 26.90
CA ASN A 132 31.73 2.76 26.09
C ASN A 132 31.65 4.21 25.60
N LYS A 133 31.95 5.15 26.50
CA LYS A 133 31.86 6.59 26.24
C LYS A 133 32.84 7.11 25.18
N SER A 134 33.97 6.44 24.99
CA SER A 134 34.96 6.83 23.99
C SER A 134 34.54 6.49 22.56
N ASN A 135 33.54 5.62 22.39
CA ASN A 135 33.02 5.29 21.07
C ASN A 135 32.08 6.40 20.58
N ARG A 136 32.57 7.21 19.64
CA ARG A 136 31.81 8.30 18.98
C ARG A 136 30.52 7.78 18.36
N SER A 137 30.57 6.66 17.64
CA SER A 137 29.39 6.11 16.95
C SER A 137 28.28 5.76 17.93
N TYR A 138 28.59 5.26 19.14
CA TYR A 138 27.54 4.98 20.14
C TYR A 138 26.87 6.24 20.68
N SER A 139 27.63 7.32 20.84
CA SER A 139 27.05 8.62 21.22
C SER A 139 26.19 9.18 20.09
N MET A 140 26.62 9.04 18.83
CA MET A 140 25.81 9.41 17.65
C MET A 140 24.54 8.56 17.53
N TRP A 141 24.63 7.24 17.68
CA TRP A 141 23.47 6.34 17.65
C TRP A 141 22.47 6.68 18.76
N SER A 142 22.97 7.03 19.94
CA SER A 142 22.14 7.46 21.07
C SER A 142 21.41 8.77 20.74
N SER A 143 22.12 9.77 20.23
CA SER A 143 21.52 11.04 19.81
C SER A 143 20.48 10.84 18.69
N LEU A 144 20.82 10.05 17.66
CA LEU A 144 19.92 9.72 16.57
C LEU A 144 18.68 8.96 17.07
N SER A 145 18.83 8.00 17.98
CA SER A 145 17.68 7.27 18.53
C SER A 145 16.75 8.17 19.35
N CYS A 146 17.29 9.21 20.00
CA CYS A 146 16.49 10.22 20.66
C CYS A 146 15.70 11.08 19.65
N LEU A 147 16.35 11.49 18.55
CA LEU A 147 15.68 12.19 17.43
C LEU A 147 14.57 11.34 16.81
N ILE A 148 14.85 10.05 16.53
CA ILE A 148 13.85 9.15 15.95
C ILE A 148 12.68 8.95 16.92
N LEU A 149 12.94 8.75 18.21
CA LEU A 149 11.87 8.58 19.20
C LEU A 149 11.05 9.85 19.40
N SER A 150 11.67 11.04 19.38
CA SER A 150 10.96 12.31 19.51
C SER A 150 10.05 12.59 18.31
N ASN A 151 10.50 12.27 17.09
CA ASN A 151 9.72 12.41 15.85
C ASN A 151 8.50 11.46 15.78
N ASN A 152 8.51 10.38 16.58
CA ASN A 152 7.48 9.33 16.54
C ASN A 152 6.72 9.19 17.87
N SER A 153 6.91 10.12 18.81
CA SER A 153 6.15 10.15 20.05
C SER A 153 4.89 11.02 19.90
N ASN A 154 3.77 10.51 20.39
CA ASN A 154 2.52 11.27 20.48
C ASN A 154 2.47 12.17 21.73
N ASP A 155 3.44 12.06 22.66
CA ASP A 155 3.51 12.90 23.86
C ASP A 155 4.49 14.06 23.63
N PRO A 156 4.03 15.32 23.60
CA PRO A 156 4.90 16.47 23.37
C PRO A 156 5.96 16.65 24.47
N LYS A 157 5.69 16.22 25.72
CA LYS A 157 6.68 16.28 26.79
C LYS A 157 7.80 15.25 26.58
N GLU A 158 7.43 14.05 26.14
CA GLU A 158 8.38 13.00 25.77
C GLU A 158 9.23 13.45 24.58
N SER A 159 8.61 14.02 23.55
CA SER A 159 9.31 14.56 22.38
C SER A 159 10.31 15.66 22.76
N LEU A 160 9.87 16.66 23.54
CA LEU A 160 10.73 17.74 24.04
C LEU A 160 11.92 17.21 24.85
N LEU A 161 11.66 16.25 25.76
CA LEU A 161 12.69 15.64 26.60
C LEU A 161 13.78 14.96 25.76
N PHE A 162 13.38 14.15 24.78
CA PHE A 162 14.33 13.41 23.96
C PHE A 162 15.11 14.30 23.00
N ASN A 163 14.50 15.36 22.45
CA ASN A 163 15.24 16.34 21.65
C ASN A 163 16.34 17.03 22.49
N LYS A 164 16.02 17.48 23.71
CA LYS A 164 17.00 18.08 24.63
C LYS A 164 18.11 17.10 25.04
N LEU A 165 17.73 15.85 25.31
CA LEU A 165 18.70 14.80 25.66
C LEU A 165 19.65 14.51 24.49
N GLY A 166 19.12 14.44 23.25
CA GLY A 166 19.91 14.26 22.03
C GLY A 166 20.96 15.35 21.87
N LEU A 167 20.59 16.63 22.01
CA LEU A 167 21.53 17.75 21.91
C LEU A 167 22.64 17.67 22.95
N LYS A 168 22.31 17.36 24.21
CA LYS A 168 23.30 17.20 25.28
C LYS A 168 24.32 16.09 24.98
N LEU A 169 23.92 15.04 24.27
CA LEU A 169 24.86 13.99 23.85
C LEU A 169 25.84 14.51 22.79
N LEU A 170 25.39 15.39 21.89
CA LEU A 170 26.21 15.98 20.82
C LEU A 170 27.15 17.09 21.32
N GLU A 171 26.82 17.79 22.40
CA GLU A 171 27.72 18.77 23.03
C GLU A 171 29.08 18.15 23.36
N ASN A 172 29.09 16.90 23.83
CA ASN A 172 30.31 16.16 24.17
C ASN A 172 31.07 15.61 22.95
N LEU A 173 30.50 15.71 21.74
CA LEU A 173 31.07 15.19 20.49
C LEU A 173 31.64 16.29 19.59
N GLN A 174 31.58 17.55 20.00
CA GLN A 174 32.11 18.66 19.21
C GLN A 174 33.63 18.51 18.97
N PRO A 175 34.14 18.87 17.76
CA PRO A 175 33.39 19.34 16.60
C PRO A 175 32.66 18.20 15.86
N LEU A 176 31.52 18.52 15.23
CA LEU A 176 30.85 17.60 14.30
C LEU A 176 31.64 17.52 12.99
N LEU A 177 31.95 16.30 12.55
CA LEU A 177 32.92 16.02 11.49
C LEU A 177 32.28 15.81 10.14
N THR A 178 31.05 15.29 10.09
CA THR A 178 30.37 14.90 8.83
C THR A 178 29.05 15.61 8.67
N THR A 179 28.55 15.72 7.44
CA THR A 179 27.21 16.27 7.16
C THR A 179 26.10 15.45 7.82
N GLN A 180 26.33 14.15 8.04
CA GLN A 180 25.37 13.26 8.71
C GLN A 180 25.26 13.58 10.21
N GLU A 181 26.38 13.89 10.87
CA GLU A 181 26.36 14.34 12.27
C GLU A 181 25.70 15.72 12.39
N VAL A 182 26.02 16.64 11.48
CA VAL A 182 25.38 17.96 11.39
C VAL A 182 23.87 17.82 11.13
N PHE A 183 23.45 16.90 10.28
CA PHE A 183 22.02 16.61 10.04
C PHE A 183 21.29 16.25 11.33
N VAL A 184 21.84 15.34 12.16
CA VAL A 184 21.22 14.96 13.43
C VAL A 184 21.10 16.16 14.36
N TYR A 185 22.18 16.95 14.48
CA TYR A 185 22.19 18.17 15.29
C TYR A 185 21.14 19.18 14.84
N VAL A 186 21.11 19.48 13.55
CA VAL A 186 20.19 20.46 12.95
C VAL A 186 18.74 19.99 13.08
N LYS A 187 18.43 18.71 12.87
CA LYS A 187 17.06 18.19 13.04
C LYS A 187 16.60 18.24 14.50
N LEU A 188 17.48 17.99 15.46
CA LEU A 188 17.15 18.14 16.88
C LEU A 188 16.81 19.60 17.22
N LEU A 189 17.61 20.56 16.73
CA LEU A 189 17.32 21.99 16.89
C LEU A 189 16.03 22.39 16.17
N TYR A 190 15.78 21.83 14.98
CA TYR A 190 14.57 22.12 14.18
C TYR A 190 13.32 21.73 14.96
N ASN A 191 13.32 20.55 15.60
CA ASN A 191 12.21 20.11 16.45
C ASN A 191 12.01 20.95 17.72
N LEU A 192 13.05 21.66 18.16
CA LEU A 192 12.97 22.60 19.29
C LEU A 192 12.65 24.03 18.84
N GLU A 193 12.46 24.24 17.54
CA GLU A 193 12.20 25.55 16.92
C GLU A 193 13.35 26.57 17.16
N GLU A 194 14.57 26.08 17.43
CA GLU A 194 15.77 26.89 17.66
C GLU A 194 16.40 27.33 16.32
N PHE A 195 15.59 27.92 15.45
CA PHE A 195 15.94 28.21 14.06
C PHE A 195 17.12 29.17 13.92
N SER A 196 17.23 30.16 14.81
CA SER A 196 18.37 31.10 14.82
C SER A 196 19.70 30.40 15.09
N GLN A 197 19.71 29.38 15.95
CA GLN A 197 20.90 28.59 16.24
C GLN A 197 21.29 27.75 15.02
N ILE A 198 20.33 27.15 14.33
CA ILE A 198 20.58 26.40 13.08
C ILE A 198 21.20 27.30 12.02
N GLU A 199 20.62 28.49 11.81
CA GLU A 199 21.10 29.43 10.81
C GLU A 199 22.55 29.83 11.10
N SER A 200 22.85 30.23 12.34
CA SER A 200 24.21 30.64 12.74
C SER A 200 25.23 29.50 12.56
N TYR A 201 24.86 28.28 12.98
CA TYR A 201 25.71 27.11 12.85
C TYR A 201 25.98 26.75 11.38
N LEU A 202 24.94 26.68 10.54
CA LEU A 202 25.10 26.35 9.13
C LEU A 202 25.81 27.46 8.35
N HIS A 203 25.59 28.73 8.72
CA HIS A 203 26.31 29.86 8.14
C HIS A 203 27.82 29.78 8.40
N GLN A 204 28.23 29.36 9.59
CA GLN A 204 29.63 29.12 9.91
C GLN A 204 30.15 27.83 9.25
N TYR A 205 29.39 26.73 9.32
CA TYR A 205 29.83 25.44 8.80
C TYR A 205 30.07 25.47 7.28
N LYS A 206 29.22 26.18 6.53
CA LYS A 206 29.34 26.32 5.07
C LYS A 206 30.58 27.12 4.61
N SER A 207 31.25 27.86 5.51
CA SER A 207 32.46 28.60 5.14
C SER A 207 33.66 27.68 4.96
N ALA A 208 33.66 26.52 5.61
CA ALA A 208 34.74 25.53 5.57
C ALA A 208 34.33 24.20 4.90
N ASN A 209 33.03 23.93 4.78
CA ASN A 209 32.50 22.66 4.28
C ASN A 209 31.40 22.87 3.25
N VAL A 210 31.21 21.89 2.36
CA VAL A 210 30.08 21.88 1.42
C VAL A 210 28.89 21.20 2.08
N LEU A 211 27.74 21.90 2.11
CA LEU A 211 26.48 21.31 2.55
C LEU A 211 26.00 20.26 1.53
N ASP A 212 25.57 19.09 2.02
CA ASP A 212 24.85 18.13 1.17
C ASP A 212 23.44 18.63 0.84
N LEU A 213 22.76 17.96 -0.09
CA LEU A 213 21.43 18.37 -0.56
C LEU A 213 20.44 18.60 0.58
N GLU A 214 20.40 17.71 1.57
CA GLU A 214 19.45 17.80 2.68
C GLU A 214 19.73 19.05 3.54
N LEU A 215 21.00 19.31 3.86
CA LEU A 215 21.39 20.51 4.61
C LEU A 215 21.18 21.81 3.81
N LYS A 216 21.38 21.80 2.47
CA LYS A 216 21.06 22.95 1.61
C LYS A 216 19.57 23.29 1.66
N LEU A 217 18.70 22.28 1.54
CA LEU A 217 17.24 22.45 1.61
C LEU A 217 16.80 22.95 2.98
N ILE A 218 17.34 22.38 4.06
CA ILE A 218 17.06 22.87 5.42
C ILE A 218 17.53 24.31 5.57
N TYR A 219 18.72 24.68 5.08
CA TYR A 219 19.20 26.06 5.22
C TYR A 219 18.33 27.07 4.47
N LEU A 220 17.85 26.75 3.26
CA LEU A 220 16.88 27.58 2.53
C LEU A 220 15.59 27.76 3.33
N ASP A 221 15.03 26.66 3.85
CA ASP A 221 13.81 26.67 4.67
C ASP A 221 13.99 27.53 5.94
N ILE A 222 15.11 27.37 6.65
CA ILE A 222 15.42 28.15 7.85
C ILE A 222 15.56 29.65 7.55
N LEU A 223 16.22 30.02 6.46
CA LEU A 223 16.34 31.42 6.06
C LEU A 223 14.97 32.02 5.72
N ASN A 224 14.06 31.24 5.14
CA ASN A 224 12.69 31.63 4.86
C ASN A 224 11.86 31.79 6.15
N ILE A 225 11.92 30.83 7.06
CA ILE A 225 11.22 30.87 8.36
C ILE A 225 11.66 32.08 9.20
N LEU A 226 12.96 32.37 9.21
CA LEU A 226 13.52 33.52 9.94
C LEU A 226 13.36 34.85 9.21
N GLU A 227 12.71 34.86 8.05
CA GLU A 227 12.52 36.05 7.21
C GLU A 227 13.84 36.77 6.87
N LYS A 228 14.95 36.02 6.77
CA LYS A 228 16.26 36.55 6.39
C LYS A 228 16.35 36.70 4.87
N TRP A 229 15.49 37.55 4.31
CA TRP A 229 15.27 37.68 2.87
C TRP A 229 16.54 37.97 2.08
N ASP A 230 17.46 38.79 2.62
CA ASP A 230 18.72 39.10 1.95
C ASP A 230 19.62 37.87 1.82
N SER A 231 19.72 37.09 2.89
CA SER A 231 20.53 35.87 2.89
C SER A 231 19.88 34.79 2.05
N LEU A 232 18.54 34.66 2.11
CA LEU A 232 17.77 33.72 1.30
C LEU A 232 17.94 34.01 -0.19
N TYR A 233 17.73 35.26 -0.60
CA TYR A 233 17.91 35.70 -1.97
C TYR A 233 19.34 35.42 -2.45
N SER A 234 20.33 35.84 -1.67
CA SER A 234 21.75 35.68 -2.03
C SER A 234 22.13 34.20 -2.18
N TYR A 235 21.63 33.34 -1.28
CA TYR A 235 21.93 31.92 -1.29
C TYR A 235 21.20 31.19 -2.42
N ALA A 236 19.90 31.44 -2.62
CA ALA A 236 19.14 30.89 -3.74
C ALA A 236 19.76 31.31 -5.10
N ASN A 237 20.17 32.58 -5.21
CA ASN A 237 20.85 33.09 -6.39
C ASN A 237 22.21 32.41 -6.62
N GLN A 238 23.00 32.19 -5.57
CA GLN A 238 24.24 31.40 -5.67
C GLN A 238 23.94 29.98 -6.17
N LEU A 239 22.97 29.28 -5.58
CA LEU A 239 22.65 27.91 -5.95
C LEU A 239 22.23 27.80 -7.42
N ILE A 240 21.30 28.66 -7.87
CA ILE A 240 20.78 28.64 -9.24
C ILE A 240 21.87 29.02 -10.25
N PHE A 241 22.52 30.17 -10.06
CA PHE A 241 23.34 30.79 -11.12
C PHE A 241 24.83 30.44 -11.04
N LYS A 242 25.34 30.02 -9.88
CA LYS A 242 26.76 29.64 -9.72
C LYS A 242 26.94 28.13 -9.61
N GLU A 243 26.05 27.44 -8.91
CA GLU A 243 26.13 25.98 -8.71
C GLU A 243 25.28 25.19 -9.71
N ASN A 244 24.58 25.87 -10.64
CA ASN A 244 23.67 25.27 -11.62
C ASN A 244 22.59 24.37 -10.99
N PHE A 245 22.15 24.72 -9.76
CA PHE A 245 21.09 24.01 -9.05
C PHE A 245 19.72 24.44 -9.59
N ASN A 246 19.35 23.90 -10.75
CA ASN A 246 18.12 24.24 -11.45
C ASN A 246 16.88 23.54 -10.83
N ASP A 247 16.62 23.82 -9.57
CA ASP A 247 15.51 23.30 -8.78
C ASP A 247 14.36 24.32 -8.66
N PHE A 248 13.12 23.90 -8.92
CA PHE A 248 11.98 24.84 -9.01
C PHE A 248 11.57 25.42 -7.65
N ASP A 249 11.76 24.70 -6.55
CA ASP A 249 11.46 25.23 -5.22
C ASP A 249 12.50 26.29 -4.81
N THR A 250 13.75 26.11 -5.22
CA THR A 250 14.80 27.15 -5.08
C THR A 250 14.47 28.40 -5.89
N TRP A 251 13.90 28.26 -7.10
CA TRP A 251 13.38 29.41 -7.87
C TRP A 251 12.27 30.14 -7.11
N LYS A 252 11.34 29.42 -6.47
CA LYS A 252 10.29 30.05 -5.65
C LYS A 252 10.87 30.82 -4.45
N TYR A 253 11.91 30.30 -3.81
CA TYR A 253 12.61 31.04 -2.74
C TYR A 253 13.27 32.31 -3.25
N LEU A 254 13.91 32.26 -4.42
CA LEU A 254 14.49 33.45 -5.06
C LEU A 254 13.41 34.52 -5.34
N ILE A 255 12.27 34.11 -5.92
CA ILE A 255 11.17 35.00 -6.29
C ILE A 255 10.52 35.61 -5.05
N SER A 256 10.16 34.78 -4.06
CA SER A 256 9.50 35.23 -2.82
C SER A 256 10.41 36.15 -2.01
N SER A 257 11.69 35.82 -1.83
CA SER A 257 12.64 36.70 -1.14
C SER A 257 12.88 38.03 -1.86
N SER A 258 12.91 38.02 -3.21
CA SER A 258 13.00 39.24 -4.01
C SER A 258 11.79 40.16 -3.82
N PHE A 259 10.59 39.58 -3.79
CA PHE A 259 9.34 40.30 -3.54
C PHE A 259 9.34 40.94 -2.14
N GLN A 260 9.69 40.17 -1.10
CA GLN A 260 9.74 40.67 0.28
C GLN A 260 10.81 41.76 0.48
N ARG A 261 11.89 41.75 -0.32
CA ARG A 261 12.90 42.81 -0.38
C ARG A 261 12.43 44.08 -1.10
N ASN A 262 11.19 44.15 -1.58
CA ASN A 262 10.67 45.22 -2.43
C ASN A 262 11.52 45.46 -3.69
N SER A 263 12.14 44.41 -4.24
CA SER A 263 12.94 44.53 -5.45
C SER A 263 12.02 44.75 -6.66
N PRO A 264 12.33 45.68 -7.57
CA PRO A 264 11.53 45.90 -8.78
C PRO A 264 11.37 44.61 -9.60
N VAL A 265 10.16 44.36 -10.11
CA VAL A 265 9.87 43.17 -10.92
C VAL A 265 10.72 43.10 -12.19
N SER A 266 11.11 44.26 -12.74
CA SER A 266 12.01 44.36 -13.90
C SER A 266 13.37 43.71 -13.63
N ASP A 267 13.89 43.90 -12.43
CA ASP A 267 15.23 43.45 -12.06
C ASP A 267 15.23 41.94 -11.90
N LEU A 268 14.24 41.41 -11.20
CA LEU A 268 14.05 39.96 -11.07
C LEU A 268 13.79 39.31 -12.44
N LYS A 269 12.96 39.91 -13.29
CA LYS A 269 12.71 39.43 -14.67
C LYS A 269 14.03 39.34 -15.45
N ASN A 270 14.87 40.38 -15.41
CA ASN A 270 16.16 40.38 -16.09
C ASN A 270 17.11 39.30 -15.54
N ILE A 271 17.11 39.08 -14.23
CA ILE A 271 17.91 38.03 -13.59
C ILE A 271 17.45 36.64 -14.04
N ILE A 272 16.14 36.36 -14.04
CA ILE A 272 15.60 35.08 -14.50
C ILE A 272 15.95 34.87 -15.99
N ILE A 273 15.81 35.89 -16.83
CA ILE A 273 16.12 35.82 -18.27
C ILE A 273 17.62 35.60 -18.53
N SER A 274 18.49 36.06 -17.64
CA SER A 274 19.93 35.82 -17.76
C SER A 274 20.32 34.33 -17.61
N HIS A 275 19.46 33.52 -16.98
CA HIS A 275 19.65 32.09 -16.87
C HIS A 275 19.46 31.41 -18.24
N PRO A 276 20.25 30.38 -18.59
CA PRO A 276 20.00 29.57 -19.78
C PRO A 276 18.56 29.06 -19.83
N LYS A 277 17.93 29.14 -21.02
CA LYS A 277 16.54 28.72 -21.19
C LYS A 277 16.34 27.27 -20.76
N SER A 278 15.42 27.08 -19.82
CA SER A 278 15.00 25.78 -19.30
C SER A 278 13.53 25.82 -18.90
N ARG A 279 12.91 24.64 -18.75
CA ARG A 279 11.53 24.49 -18.25
C ARG A 279 11.31 25.31 -16.97
N ASN A 280 12.22 25.16 -15.99
CA ASN A 280 12.12 25.84 -14.70
C ASN A 280 12.30 27.36 -14.81
N SER A 281 13.24 27.86 -15.61
CA SER A 281 13.40 29.32 -15.79
C SER A 281 12.18 29.96 -16.45
N LYS A 282 11.50 29.24 -17.35
CA LYS A 282 10.29 29.74 -18.03
C LYS A 282 9.08 29.67 -17.11
N LEU A 283 8.94 28.61 -16.32
CA LEU A 283 7.97 28.54 -15.24
C LEU A 283 8.22 29.55 -14.12
N ALA A 284 9.47 29.90 -13.84
CA ALA A 284 9.83 30.91 -12.86
C ALA A 284 9.30 32.29 -13.25
N LEU A 285 9.23 32.62 -14.55
CA LEU A 285 8.57 33.85 -15.02
C LEU A 285 7.06 33.84 -14.76
N VAL A 286 6.41 32.69 -14.93
CA VAL A 286 4.98 32.51 -14.61
C VAL A 286 4.73 32.66 -13.12
N GLU A 287 5.54 32.00 -12.28
CA GLU A 287 5.44 32.10 -10.82
C GLU A 287 5.79 33.52 -10.32
N MET A 288 6.77 34.19 -10.94
CA MET A 288 7.08 35.58 -10.66
C MET A 288 5.87 36.47 -10.90
N ALA A 289 5.17 36.30 -12.03
CA ALA A 289 3.99 37.08 -12.35
C ALA A 289 2.90 36.91 -11.28
N LYS A 290 2.72 35.68 -10.80
CA LYS A 290 1.81 35.34 -9.70
C LYS A 290 2.17 36.06 -8.41
N VAL A 291 3.43 35.97 -7.97
CA VAL A 291 3.89 36.52 -6.69
C VAL A 291 3.85 38.04 -6.69
N TYR A 292 4.23 38.68 -7.79
CA TYR A 292 4.23 40.13 -7.94
C TYR A 292 2.86 40.72 -8.33
N ASN A 293 1.82 39.89 -8.48
CA ASN A 293 0.48 40.29 -8.92
C ASN A 293 0.47 41.12 -10.22
N VAL A 294 1.33 40.76 -11.17
CA VAL A 294 1.32 41.34 -12.52
C VAL A 294 0.54 40.44 -13.48
N PRO A 295 -0.03 40.97 -14.57
CA PRO A 295 -0.75 40.16 -15.56
C PRO A 295 0.10 38.96 -16.04
N MET A 296 -0.48 37.77 -15.95
CA MET A 296 0.24 36.51 -16.16
C MET A 296 0.11 35.98 -17.59
N ASP A 297 -0.88 36.48 -18.34
CA ASP A 297 -1.29 36.00 -19.66
C ASP A 297 -0.11 35.91 -20.63
N GLU A 298 0.70 36.96 -20.75
CA GLU A 298 1.90 36.99 -21.60
C GLU A 298 2.84 35.83 -21.28
N PHE A 299 3.19 35.64 -19.99
CA PHE A 299 4.14 34.62 -19.56
C PHE A 299 3.60 33.20 -19.73
N VAL A 300 2.30 32.99 -19.46
CA VAL A 300 1.63 31.70 -19.68
C VAL A 300 1.56 31.37 -21.16
N PHE A 301 1.26 32.35 -22.01
CA PHE A 301 1.14 32.16 -23.45
C PHE A 301 2.51 31.91 -24.07
N GLU A 302 3.56 32.61 -23.62
CA GLU A 302 4.95 32.32 -24.00
C GLU A 302 5.36 30.91 -23.59
N TYR A 303 5.08 30.50 -22.34
CA TYR A 303 5.39 29.15 -21.86
C TYR A 303 4.67 28.09 -22.70
N TYR A 304 3.38 28.29 -22.94
CA TYR A 304 2.57 27.40 -23.78
C TYR A 304 3.16 27.31 -25.19
N ASN A 305 3.44 28.43 -25.86
CA ASN A 305 3.99 28.41 -27.21
C ASN A 305 5.34 27.67 -27.28
N GLU A 306 6.17 27.79 -26.25
CA GLU A 306 7.48 27.13 -26.18
C GLU A 306 7.38 25.63 -25.81
N PHE A 307 6.44 25.24 -24.94
CA PHE A 307 6.37 23.88 -24.38
C PHE A 307 5.15 23.07 -24.79
N ASN A 308 4.19 23.58 -25.57
CA ASN A 308 2.96 22.85 -25.92
C ASN A 308 3.25 21.50 -26.60
N HIS A 309 4.35 21.41 -27.33
CA HIS A 309 4.79 20.17 -27.97
C HIS A 309 5.45 19.16 -27.00
N LYS A 310 5.47 19.43 -25.69
CA LYS A 310 6.01 18.55 -24.63
C LYS A 310 4.89 18.07 -23.70
N SER A 311 4.92 16.80 -23.30
CA SER A 311 3.87 16.19 -22.47
C SER A 311 3.72 16.79 -21.06
N CYS A 312 4.72 17.57 -20.60
CA CYS A 312 4.66 18.24 -19.30
C CYS A 312 3.80 19.52 -19.31
N CYS A 313 3.56 20.15 -20.48
CA CYS A 313 2.92 21.47 -20.58
C CYS A 313 1.60 21.58 -19.82
N PHE A 314 0.70 20.60 -20.00
CA PHE A 314 -0.57 20.57 -19.28
C PHE A 314 -0.36 20.55 -17.76
N ASN A 315 0.49 19.66 -17.26
CA ASN A 315 0.74 19.52 -15.82
C ASN A 315 1.47 20.72 -15.23
N ASP A 316 2.22 21.46 -16.04
CA ASP A 316 2.93 22.67 -15.64
C ASP A 316 1.98 23.86 -15.48
N LEU A 317 1.07 24.07 -16.43
CA LEU A 317 0.20 25.23 -16.43
C LEU A 317 -1.11 25.04 -15.65
N LYS A 318 -1.58 23.81 -15.44
CA LYS A 318 -2.89 23.56 -14.79
C LYS A 318 -3.04 24.21 -13.42
N TYR A 319 -1.96 24.38 -12.67
CA TYR A 319 -1.97 24.99 -11.34
C TYR A 319 -2.13 26.53 -11.37
N TYR A 320 -1.97 27.15 -12.55
CA TYR A 320 -2.07 28.59 -12.75
C TYR A 320 -3.41 29.03 -13.36
N CYS A 321 -4.28 28.09 -13.76
CA CYS A 321 -5.52 28.37 -14.48
C CYS A 321 -6.49 29.35 -13.81
N LYS A 322 -6.37 29.60 -12.51
CA LYS A 322 -7.18 30.60 -11.78
C LYS A 322 -6.60 32.03 -11.84
N SER A 323 -5.40 32.20 -12.39
CA SER A 323 -4.60 33.43 -12.27
C SER A 323 -4.37 34.14 -13.62
N PHE A 324 -4.96 33.65 -14.72
CA PHE A 324 -4.91 34.26 -16.05
C PHE A 324 -6.26 34.15 -16.76
N ASP A 325 -6.46 34.90 -17.84
CA ASP A 325 -7.71 34.93 -18.60
C ASP A 325 -7.93 33.60 -19.35
N THR A 326 -8.90 32.82 -18.88
CA THR A 326 -9.23 31.53 -19.46
C THR A 326 -9.86 31.64 -20.85
N GLU A 327 -10.56 32.73 -21.16
CA GLU A 327 -11.22 32.89 -22.46
C GLU A 327 -10.21 33.19 -23.57
N ASN A 328 -9.26 34.08 -23.30
CA ASN A 328 -8.15 34.34 -24.23
C ASN A 328 -7.28 33.09 -24.43
N PHE A 329 -7.03 32.32 -23.37
CA PHE A 329 -6.28 31.08 -23.49
C PHE A 329 -7.05 29.99 -24.25
N LYS A 330 -8.38 29.89 -24.09
CA LYS A 330 -9.23 29.03 -24.93
C LYS A 330 -9.14 29.40 -26.41
N ALA A 331 -9.16 30.71 -26.72
CA ALA A 331 -8.99 31.19 -28.09
C ALA A 331 -7.62 30.76 -28.66
N LEU A 332 -6.54 30.96 -27.89
CA LEU A 332 -5.19 30.50 -28.25
C LEU A 332 -5.12 28.98 -28.50
N ILE A 333 -5.76 28.19 -27.65
CA ILE A 333 -5.84 26.72 -27.79
C ILE A 333 -6.58 26.35 -29.08
N ASN A 334 -7.72 26.98 -29.36
CA ASN A 334 -8.51 26.71 -30.55
C ASN A 334 -7.74 27.07 -31.83
N ASP A 335 -7.07 28.22 -31.87
CA ASP A 335 -6.18 28.64 -32.96
C ASP A 335 -4.99 27.70 -33.13
N SER A 336 -4.41 27.23 -32.03
CA SER A 336 -3.33 26.26 -32.05
C SER A 336 -3.81 24.92 -32.60
N THR A 337 -4.99 24.45 -32.19
CA THR A 337 -5.58 23.20 -32.67
C THR A 337 -5.87 23.24 -34.18
N THR A 338 -6.40 24.34 -34.70
CA THR A 338 -6.65 24.47 -36.15
C THR A 338 -5.35 24.46 -36.95
N LYS A 339 -4.33 25.21 -36.51
CA LYS A 339 -2.99 25.22 -37.12
C LYS A 339 -2.32 23.85 -37.11
N LEU A 340 -2.28 23.19 -35.96
CA LEU A 340 -1.65 21.87 -35.78
C LEU A 340 -2.36 20.76 -36.56
N LYS A 341 -3.69 20.84 -36.75
CA LYS A 341 -4.40 19.87 -37.58
C LYS A 341 -4.10 20.03 -39.08
N SER A 342 -3.85 21.26 -39.53
CA SER A 342 -3.62 21.58 -40.95
C SER A 342 -2.25 21.14 -41.49
N SER A 343 -1.30 20.79 -40.61
CA SER A 343 0.03 20.33 -41.04
C SER A 343 -0.02 18.94 -41.68
N SER A 344 0.48 18.83 -42.91
CA SER A 344 0.40 17.64 -43.77
C SER A 344 1.34 16.48 -43.39
N GLN A 345 2.38 16.74 -42.59
CA GLN A 345 3.30 15.74 -42.05
C GLN A 345 3.30 15.83 -40.52
N GLY A 346 2.33 15.15 -39.91
CA GLY A 346 2.16 15.16 -38.46
C GLY A 346 3.26 14.36 -37.75
N ASP A 347 4.19 15.05 -37.10
CA ASP A 347 5.17 14.41 -36.22
C ASP A 347 4.61 14.19 -34.80
N ILE A 348 5.41 13.55 -33.94
CA ILE A 348 5.02 13.28 -32.56
C ILE A 348 4.80 14.57 -31.73
N ASN A 349 5.52 15.65 -32.05
CA ASN A 349 5.43 16.93 -31.35
C ASN A 349 4.09 17.61 -31.60
N ILE A 350 3.60 17.57 -32.85
CA ILE A 350 2.27 18.05 -33.23
C ILE A 350 1.19 17.26 -32.49
N LEU A 351 1.32 15.92 -32.44
CA LEU A 351 0.39 15.07 -31.70
C LEU A 351 0.36 15.45 -30.20
N ILE A 352 1.52 15.62 -29.57
CA ILE A 352 1.60 16.01 -28.16
C ILE A 352 0.94 17.38 -27.93
N GLY A 353 1.15 18.34 -28.83
CA GLY A 353 0.47 19.64 -28.80
C GLY A 353 -1.05 19.49 -28.84
N LEU A 354 -1.58 18.69 -29.77
CA LEU A 354 -3.02 18.41 -29.85
C LEU A 354 -3.55 17.72 -28.59
N VAL A 355 -2.78 16.78 -28.01
CA VAL A 355 -3.14 16.11 -26.76
C VAL A 355 -3.22 17.10 -25.59
N ASN A 356 -2.23 18.00 -25.45
CA ASN A 356 -2.24 19.04 -24.43
C ASN A 356 -3.44 19.98 -24.60
N ASN A 357 -3.75 20.40 -25.83
CA ASN A 357 -4.91 21.25 -26.13
C ASN A 357 -6.22 20.59 -25.67
N GLN A 358 -6.41 19.29 -25.93
CA GLN A 358 -7.59 18.54 -25.50
C GLN A 358 -7.66 18.40 -23.96
N LYS A 359 -6.52 18.21 -23.29
CA LYS A 359 -6.50 18.19 -21.81
C LYS A 359 -6.88 19.54 -21.22
N PHE A 360 -6.43 20.65 -21.80
CA PHE A 360 -6.86 21.99 -21.34
C PHE A 360 -8.36 22.21 -21.58
N LYS A 361 -8.91 21.79 -22.72
CA LYS A 361 -10.37 21.83 -22.95
C LYS A 361 -11.14 21.06 -21.88
N LEU A 362 -10.68 19.85 -21.55
CA LEU A 362 -11.25 19.07 -20.45
C LEU A 362 -11.17 19.81 -19.11
N LEU A 363 -10.02 20.42 -18.79
CA LEU A 363 -9.82 21.18 -17.56
C LEU A 363 -10.78 22.38 -17.44
N PHE A 364 -11.10 23.03 -18.57
CA PHE A 364 -12.05 24.14 -18.62
C PHE A 364 -13.51 23.70 -18.74
N ASN A 365 -13.79 22.39 -18.62
CA ASN A 365 -15.10 21.78 -18.83
C ASN A 365 -15.70 22.06 -20.23
N ASP A 366 -14.87 22.39 -21.21
CA ASP A 366 -15.23 22.61 -22.61
C ASP A 366 -15.33 21.23 -23.32
N THR A 367 -16.33 20.45 -22.90
CA THR A 367 -16.55 19.05 -23.32
C THR A 367 -17.85 18.90 -24.11
N ASP A 368 -18.01 19.75 -25.11
CA ASP A 368 -19.14 19.74 -26.04
C ASP A 368 -19.33 18.38 -26.74
N SER A 369 -20.47 18.19 -27.42
CA SER A 369 -20.79 16.94 -28.12
C SER A 369 -19.74 16.49 -29.14
N GLY A 370 -18.92 17.42 -29.65
CA GLY A 370 -17.82 17.13 -30.58
C GLY A 370 -16.50 16.72 -29.92
N PHE A 371 -16.32 16.87 -28.61
CA PHE A 371 -15.04 16.64 -27.91
C PHE A 371 -14.52 15.21 -28.10
N CYS A 372 -15.36 14.21 -27.80
CA CYS A 372 -14.95 12.81 -27.93
C CYS A 372 -14.67 12.42 -29.39
N ALA A 373 -15.44 12.96 -30.34
CA ALA A 373 -15.24 12.72 -31.76
C ALA A 373 -13.91 13.32 -32.25
N GLN A 374 -13.56 14.52 -31.77
CA GLN A 374 -12.28 15.17 -32.08
C GLN A 374 -11.09 14.36 -31.56
N ASN A 375 -11.19 13.75 -30.36
CA ASN A 375 -10.17 12.86 -29.82
C ASN A 375 -9.92 11.64 -30.70
N TRP A 376 -10.98 11.04 -31.26
CA TRP A 376 -10.88 9.93 -32.21
C TRP A 376 -10.30 10.35 -33.56
N GLU A 377 -10.66 11.53 -34.06
CA GLU A 377 -10.10 12.11 -35.28
C GLU A 377 -8.58 12.31 -35.14
N ILE A 378 -8.12 12.86 -34.01
CA ILE A 378 -6.70 13.00 -33.70
C ILE A 378 -6.01 11.63 -33.66
N TYR A 379 -6.62 10.64 -32.99
CA TYR A 379 -6.07 9.27 -32.98
C TYR A 379 -5.91 8.70 -34.40
N GLY A 380 -6.92 8.87 -35.25
CA GLY A 380 -6.93 8.39 -36.64
C GLY A 380 -5.87 9.06 -37.51
N GLN A 381 -5.76 10.39 -37.45
CA GLN A 381 -4.79 11.18 -38.22
C GLN A 381 -3.35 10.76 -37.95
N PHE A 382 -3.01 10.47 -36.69
CA PHE A 382 -1.64 10.17 -36.26
C PHE A 382 -1.35 8.67 -36.12
N LYS A 383 -2.28 7.78 -36.51
CA LYS A 383 -2.16 6.32 -36.36
C LYS A 383 -0.88 5.74 -36.98
N HIS A 384 -0.35 6.37 -38.02
CA HIS A 384 0.90 5.96 -38.66
C HIS A 384 2.12 6.00 -37.70
N LEU A 385 2.11 6.89 -36.70
CA LEU A 385 3.16 7.01 -35.68
C LEU A 385 3.26 5.78 -34.77
N LEU A 386 2.18 4.99 -34.62
CA LEU A 386 2.22 3.72 -33.87
C LEU A 386 3.23 2.72 -34.45
N LYS A 387 3.51 2.80 -35.75
CA LYS A 387 4.50 1.94 -36.42
C LYS A 387 5.94 2.45 -36.27
N VAL A 388 6.10 3.75 -36.04
CA VAL A 388 7.39 4.44 -36.00
C VAL A 388 7.92 4.58 -34.56
N LYS A 389 7.01 4.64 -33.58
CA LYS A 389 7.39 4.77 -32.17
C LYS A 389 8.25 3.59 -31.71
N GLU A 390 9.09 3.86 -30.72
CA GLU A 390 9.78 2.80 -30.00
C GLU A 390 8.78 1.86 -29.32
N SER A 391 9.11 0.57 -29.29
CA SER A 391 8.21 -0.45 -28.74
C SER A 391 7.88 -0.22 -27.25
N THR A 392 8.77 0.46 -26.52
CA THR A 392 8.62 0.79 -25.09
C THR A 392 7.95 2.14 -24.83
N ASP A 393 7.86 3.01 -25.82
CA ASP A 393 7.26 4.34 -25.66
C ASP A 393 5.74 4.28 -25.75
N PHE A 394 5.06 5.13 -24.97
CA PHE A 394 3.61 5.22 -25.04
C PHE A 394 3.17 6.10 -26.19
N TYR A 395 2.11 5.69 -26.88
CA TYR A 395 1.49 6.53 -27.90
C TYR A 395 0.62 7.62 -27.25
N PRO A 396 0.93 8.93 -27.42
CA PRO A 396 0.23 10.00 -26.70
C PRO A 396 -1.27 10.08 -26.96
N ALA A 397 -1.76 9.69 -28.14
CA ALA A 397 -3.20 9.72 -28.43
C ALA A 397 -3.99 8.73 -27.57
N HIS A 398 -3.36 7.68 -27.03
CA HIS A 398 -4.02 6.77 -26.08
C HIS A 398 -4.48 7.46 -24.80
N GLU A 399 -3.84 8.58 -24.42
CA GLU A 399 -4.31 9.40 -23.31
C GLU A 399 -5.71 9.96 -23.61
N LEU A 400 -5.94 10.46 -24.84
CA LEU A 400 -7.25 10.98 -25.26
C LEU A 400 -8.32 9.90 -25.33
N ILE A 401 -7.95 8.71 -25.80
CA ILE A 401 -8.90 7.59 -25.86
C ILE A 401 -9.27 7.12 -24.46
N LEU A 402 -8.32 7.09 -23.51
CA LEU A 402 -8.62 6.84 -22.11
C LEU A 402 -9.56 7.91 -21.51
N ILE A 403 -9.37 9.20 -21.84
CA ILE A 403 -10.33 10.25 -21.45
C ILE A 403 -11.73 9.91 -21.96
N ASN A 404 -11.87 9.57 -23.25
CA ASN A 404 -13.16 9.22 -23.84
C ASN A 404 -13.81 8.03 -23.11
N ILE A 405 -13.06 6.96 -22.88
CA ILE A 405 -13.52 5.75 -22.18
C ILE A 405 -14.03 6.11 -20.78
N ILE A 406 -13.27 6.91 -20.03
CA ILE A 406 -13.62 7.30 -18.66
C ILE A 406 -14.86 8.19 -18.65
N LEU A 407 -14.96 9.16 -19.56
CA LEU A 407 -16.15 10.01 -19.69
C LEU A 407 -17.39 9.19 -20.07
N GLU A 408 -17.24 8.15 -20.90
CA GLU A 408 -18.33 7.24 -21.25
C GLU A 408 -18.78 6.40 -20.04
N LEU A 409 -17.83 5.83 -19.29
CA LEU A 409 -18.10 5.05 -18.08
C LEU A 409 -18.71 5.89 -16.95
N LYS A 410 -18.33 7.17 -16.84
CA LYS A 410 -18.93 8.14 -15.92
C LYS A 410 -20.41 8.39 -16.24
N LYS A 411 -20.77 8.44 -17.53
CA LYS A 411 -22.16 8.60 -17.97
C LYS A 411 -22.99 7.33 -17.78
N SER A 412 -22.41 6.16 -18.04
CA SER A 412 -23.09 4.86 -17.95
C SER A 412 -22.14 3.77 -17.47
N LYS A 413 -22.41 3.22 -16.28
CA LYS A 413 -21.68 2.07 -15.71
C LYS A 413 -22.26 0.72 -16.13
N LYS A 414 -23.21 0.71 -17.08
CA LYS A 414 -23.83 -0.51 -17.58
C LYS A 414 -22.81 -1.45 -18.21
N ILE A 415 -23.08 -2.74 -18.14
CA ILE A 415 -22.17 -3.78 -18.64
C ILE A 415 -21.95 -3.70 -20.15
N GLU A 416 -22.93 -3.24 -20.93
CA GLU A 416 -22.78 -3.00 -22.36
C GLU A 416 -21.67 -1.97 -22.63
N THR A 417 -21.65 -0.89 -21.84
CA THR A 417 -20.61 0.15 -21.90
C THR A 417 -19.25 -0.42 -21.49
N ILE A 418 -19.20 -1.26 -20.45
CA ILE A 418 -17.96 -1.93 -20.01
C ILE A 418 -17.42 -2.86 -21.09
N LEU A 419 -18.25 -3.73 -21.68
CA LEU A 419 -17.86 -4.67 -22.74
C LEU A 419 -17.38 -3.95 -23.99
N LYS A 420 -18.06 -2.87 -24.40
CA LYS A 420 -17.61 -2.01 -25.50
C LYS A 420 -16.19 -1.49 -25.24
N ASN A 421 -15.94 -0.94 -24.05
CA ASN A 421 -14.63 -0.39 -23.70
C ASN A 421 -13.55 -1.47 -23.56
N VAL A 422 -13.90 -2.68 -23.13
CA VAL A 422 -13.01 -3.86 -23.15
C VAL A 422 -12.52 -4.16 -24.57
N CYS A 423 -13.43 -4.19 -25.56
CA CYS A 423 -13.06 -4.41 -26.95
C CYS A 423 -12.14 -3.29 -27.48
N ILE A 424 -12.43 -2.04 -27.12
CA ILE A 424 -11.60 -0.89 -27.51
C ILE A 424 -10.18 -1.05 -26.97
N ILE A 425 -10.03 -1.28 -25.66
CA ILE A 425 -8.70 -1.36 -25.04
C ILE A 425 -7.92 -2.59 -25.52
N GLU A 426 -8.54 -3.77 -25.71
CA GLU A 426 -7.83 -4.93 -26.29
C GLU A 426 -7.29 -4.61 -27.69
N ARG A 427 -8.07 -3.90 -28.51
CA ARG A 427 -7.62 -3.50 -29.85
C ARG A 427 -6.43 -2.54 -29.78
N LEU A 428 -6.45 -1.57 -28.86
CA LEU A 428 -5.34 -0.62 -28.65
C LEU A 428 -4.08 -1.32 -28.13
N LEU A 429 -4.23 -2.30 -27.22
CA LEU A 429 -3.13 -3.07 -26.66
C LEU A 429 -2.42 -3.96 -27.68
N ILE A 430 -3.07 -4.32 -28.79
CA ILE A 430 -2.40 -5.01 -29.91
C ILE A 430 -1.35 -4.09 -30.54
N ASP A 431 -1.70 -2.82 -30.73
CA ASP A 431 -0.83 -1.82 -31.36
C ASP A 431 0.21 -1.26 -30.36
N ASP A 432 -0.13 -1.17 -29.07
CA ASP A 432 0.73 -0.59 -28.01
C ASP A 432 0.82 -1.50 -26.77
N LYS A 433 1.46 -2.65 -26.96
CA LYS A 433 1.56 -3.76 -25.98
C LYS A 433 2.23 -3.37 -24.65
N SER A 434 3.06 -2.34 -24.65
CA SER A 434 3.82 -1.87 -23.48
C SER A 434 3.05 -0.86 -22.62
N ASN A 435 1.91 -0.35 -23.10
CA ASN A 435 1.16 0.71 -22.42
C ASN A 435 0.55 0.22 -21.10
N LEU A 436 1.11 0.71 -19.99
CA LEU A 436 0.66 0.32 -18.65
C LEU A 436 -0.72 0.88 -18.29
N ASN A 437 -1.06 2.08 -18.80
CA ASN A 437 -2.32 2.75 -18.45
C ASN A 437 -3.51 1.97 -19.03
N LEU A 438 -3.38 1.55 -20.30
CA LEU A 438 -4.36 0.68 -20.94
C LEU A 438 -4.51 -0.65 -20.20
N LYS A 439 -3.40 -1.30 -19.81
CA LYS A 439 -3.45 -2.57 -19.05
C LYS A 439 -4.13 -2.41 -17.68
N LEU A 440 -3.84 -1.33 -16.95
CA LEU A 440 -4.44 -1.07 -15.63
C LEU A 440 -5.95 -0.85 -15.73
N TRP A 441 -6.40 -0.06 -16.71
CA TRP A 441 -7.83 0.10 -16.98
C TRP A 441 -8.48 -1.19 -17.46
N GLN A 442 -7.79 -1.98 -18.27
CA GLN A 442 -8.27 -3.29 -18.70
C GLN A 442 -8.46 -4.25 -17.53
N ILE A 443 -7.53 -4.24 -16.56
CA ILE A 443 -7.67 -5.00 -15.33
C ILE A 443 -8.92 -4.55 -14.55
N LYS A 444 -9.20 -3.24 -14.43
CA LYS A 444 -10.41 -2.75 -13.76
C LYS A 444 -11.69 -3.21 -14.46
N LEU A 445 -11.75 -3.13 -15.80
CA LEU A 445 -12.91 -3.57 -16.58
C LEU A 445 -13.14 -5.09 -16.43
N TYR A 446 -12.10 -5.92 -16.58
CA TYR A 446 -12.23 -7.36 -16.40
C TYR A 446 -12.54 -7.77 -14.97
N SER A 447 -12.01 -7.04 -13.99
CA SER A 447 -12.32 -7.23 -12.58
C SER A 447 -13.81 -7.10 -12.30
N TYR A 448 -14.46 -6.14 -12.97
CA TYR A 448 -15.90 -5.89 -12.86
C TYR A 448 -16.76 -6.97 -13.53
N LEU A 449 -16.26 -7.63 -14.59
CA LEU A 449 -16.94 -8.70 -15.33
C LEU A 449 -16.66 -10.12 -14.79
N ASN A 450 -15.89 -10.23 -13.71
CA ASN A 450 -15.39 -11.49 -13.17
C ASN A 450 -14.52 -12.34 -14.12
N CYS A 451 -13.78 -11.68 -15.01
CA CYS A 451 -12.85 -12.37 -15.91
C CYS A 451 -11.48 -12.54 -15.24
N GLN A 452 -11.44 -13.30 -14.12
CA GLN A 452 -10.26 -13.31 -13.25
C GLN A 452 -9.00 -13.85 -13.94
N SER A 453 -9.11 -14.82 -14.83
CA SER A 453 -7.93 -15.32 -15.57
C SER A 453 -7.32 -14.26 -16.47
N LEU A 454 -8.14 -13.38 -17.07
CA LEU A 454 -7.67 -12.25 -17.88
C LEU A 454 -7.06 -11.14 -17.01
N VAL A 455 -7.60 -10.92 -15.81
CA VAL A 455 -7.01 -10.01 -14.80
C VAL A 455 -5.59 -10.47 -14.46
N PHE A 456 -5.40 -11.75 -14.12
CA PHE A 456 -4.08 -12.31 -13.83
C PHE A 456 -3.14 -12.22 -15.04
N LEU A 457 -3.63 -12.50 -16.25
CA LEU A 457 -2.85 -12.43 -17.47
C LEU A 457 -2.31 -11.01 -17.72
N HIS A 458 -3.17 -9.99 -17.62
CA HIS A 458 -2.74 -8.59 -17.80
C HIS A 458 -1.85 -8.11 -16.66
N TYR A 459 -2.10 -8.54 -15.43
CA TYR A 459 -1.23 -8.23 -14.29
C TYR A 459 0.17 -8.84 -14.46
N GLN A 460 0.27 -10.09 -14.94
CA GLN A 460 1.55 -10.72 -15.27
C GLN A 460 2.28 -9.99 -16.40
N LYS A 461 1.55 -9.52 -17.43
CA LYS A 461 2.10 -8.69 -18.51
C LYS A 461 2.61 -7.31 -18.06
N LEU A 462 2.26 -6.85 -16.85
CA LEU A 462 2.85 -5.65 -16.25
C LEU A 462 4.23 -5.92 -15.62
N ASN A 463 4.63 -7.20 -15.48
CA ASN A 463 5.90 -7.60 -14.85
C ASN A 463 6.08 -7.02 -13.44
N ILE A 464 5.01 -7.02 -12.63
CA ILE A 464 5.03 -6.52 -11.26
C ILE A 464 6.02 -7.32 -10.40
N LYS A 465 6.93 -6.63 -9.71
CA LYS A 465 7.98 -7.23 -8.88
C LYS A 465 8.16 -6.54 -7.54
N MET A 466 8.58 -7.31 -6.54
CA MET A 466 9.02 -6.83 -5.22
C MET A 466 8.02 -5.85 -4.59
N ILE A 467 8.46 -4.64 -4.24
CA ILE A 467 7.66 -3.62 -3.56
C ILE A 467 6.37 -3.26 -4.31
N GLN A 468 6.34 -3.41 -5.63
CA GLN A 468 5.14 -3.15 -6.41
C GLN A 468 4.00 -4.12 -6.06
N HIS A 469 4.29 -5.32 -5.54
CA HIS A 469 3.23 -6.18 -5.00
C HIS A 469 2.56 -5.58 -3.77
N ASN A 470 3.29 -4.83 -2.94
CA ASN A 470 2.69 -4.16 -1.79
C ASN A 470 1.71 -3.07 -2.21
N THR A 471 2.00 -2.37 -3.31
CA THR A 471 1.19 -1.25 -3.79
C THR A 471 0.08 -1.69 -4.75
N LEU A 472 0.30 -2.70 -5.60
CA LEU A 472 -0.60 -3.05 -6.71
C LEU A 472 -1.30 -4.41 -6.58
N SER A 473 -0.94 -5.27 -5.62
CA SER A 473 -1.60 -6.59 -5.52
C SER A 473 -3.10 -6.50 -5.28
N HIS A 474 -3.62 -5.38 -4.76
CA HIS A 474 -5.04 -5.14 -4.56
C HIS A 474 -5.88 -5.34 -5.83
N TYR A 475 -5.32 -5.09 -7.02
CA TYR A 475 -5.95 -5.42 -8.31
C TYR A 475 -6.27 -6.92 -8.51
N LEU A 476 -5.62 -7.81 -7.74
CA LEU A 476 -5.83 -9.26 -7.79
C LEU A 476 -6.64 -9.80 -6.59
N ILE A 477 -6.49 -9.18 -5.41
CA ILE A 477 -6.87 -9.78 -4.12
C ILE A 477 -7.97 -9.01 -3.37
N GLU A 478 -8.63 -8.03 -3.99
CA GLU A 478 -9.68 -7.24 -3.33
C GLU A 478 -10.95 -8.06 -3.02
N ARG A 479 -11.87 -8.23 -3.99
CA ARG A 479 -13.13 -8.96 -3.81
C ARG A 479 -13.46 -9.90 -4.97
N ASN A 480 -12.56 -10.10 -5.91
CA ASN A 480 -12.81 -10.89 -7.12
C ASN A 480 -11.81 -12.04 -7.33
N CYS A 481 -10.95 -12.33 -6.35
CA CYS A 481 -9.96 -13.40 -6.46
C CYS A 481 -10.65 -14.78 -6.50
N PHE A 482 -10.54 -15.47 -7.64
CA PHE A 482 -11.11 -16.80 -7.83
C PHE A 482 -10.21 -17.90 -7.22
N PRO A 483 -10.76 -18.84 -6.43
CA PRO A 483 -9.98 -19.86 -5.75
C PRO A 483 -9.59 -21.02 -6.68
N CYS A 484 -8.39 -20.96 -7.23
CA CYS A 484 -7.77 -22.07 -7.97
C CYS A 484 -6.30 -22.26 -7.56
N LYS A 485 -5.73 -23.44 -7.89
CA LYS A 485 -4.33 -23.76 -7.52
C LYS A 485 -3.29 -22.84 -8.16
N ASN A 486 -3.52 -22.42 -9.40
CA ASN A 486 -2.62 -21.51 -10.11
C ASN A 486 -2.57 -20.16 -9.40
N ASN A 487 -3.74 -19.58 -9.08
CA ASN A 487 -3.83 -18.33 -8.34
C ASN A 487 -3.17 -18.46 -6.95
N LEU A 488 -3.44 -19.56 -6.23
CA LEU A 488 -2.81 -19.84 -4.94
C LEU A 488 -1.28 -19.81 -5.04
N SER A 489 -0.70 -20.51 -6.03
CA SER A 489 0.76 -20.54 -6.23
C SER A 489 1.34 -19.15 -6.52
N TYR A 490 0.61 -18.32 -7.27
CA TYR A 490 1.01 -16.95 -7.57
C TYR A 490 0.96 -16.07 -6.31
N LEU A 491 -0.11 -16.16 -5.51
CA LEU A 491 -0.23 -15.43 -4.24
C LEU A 491 0.85 -15.84 -3.23
N ILE A 492 1.24 -17.12 -3.20
CA ILE A 492 2.36 -17.59 -2.37
C ILE A 492 3.68 -16.96 -2.82
N ASN A 493 3.90 -16.82 -4.13
CA ASN A 493 5.08 -16.11 -4.63
C ASN A 493 5.07 -14.63 -4.22
N ILE A 494 3.90 -13.97 -4.19
CA ILE A 494 3.78 -12.62 -3.62
C ILE A 494 4.12 -12.62 -2.13
N TYR A 495 3.66 -13.62 -1.37
CA TYR A 495 3.97 -13.72 0.06
C TYR A 495 5.47 -13.89 0.33
N ARG A 496 6.18 -14.66 -0.51
CA ARG A 496 7.64 -14.83 -0.42
C ARG A 496 8.39 -13.51 -0.52
N PHE A 497 7.91 -12.55 -1.31
CA PHE A 497 8.49 -11.21 -1.34
C PHE A 497 8.49 -10.56 0.04
N TYR A 498 7.41 -10.68 0.82
CA TYR A 498 7.36 -10.10 2.17
C TYR A 498 8.39 -10.73 3.11
N LEU A 499 8.62 -12.04 3.00
CA LEU A 499 9.65 -12.74 3.78
C LEU A 499 11.06 -12.25 3.41
N THR A 500 11.33 -12.12 2.11
CA THR A 500 12.61 -11.59 1.61
C THR A 500 12.82 -10.13 2.03
N ALA A 501 11.79 -9.29 1.89
CA ALA A 501 11.87 -7.88 2.25
C ALA A 501 12.10 -7.69 3.75
N GLU A 502 11.45 -8.47 4.61
CA GLU A 502 11.67 -8.42 6.06
C GLU A 502 13.14 -8.68 6.43
N TYR A 503 13.77 -9.67 5.79
CA TYR A 503 15.19 -9.95 5.95
C TYR A 503 16.08 -8.79 5.45
N GLU A 504 15.86 -8.34 4.21
CA GLU A 504 16.66 -7.27 3.60
C GLU A 504 16.57 -5.94 4.35
N ILE A 505 15.38 -5.56 4.82
CA ILE A 505 15.17 -4.32 5.57
C ILE A 505 15.96 -4.34 6.88
N ASN A 506 15.88 -5.45 7.63
CA ASN A 506 16.57 -5.58 8.91
C ASN A 506 18.10 -5.47 8.76
N ASP A 507 18.67 -6.13 7.75
CA ASP A 507 20.10 -6.05 7.45
C ASP A 507 20.51 -4.63 7.01
N ASN A 508 19.71 -3.98 6.16
CA ASN A 508 19.99 -2.63 5.67
C ASN A 508 19.89 -1.56 6.75
N ILE A 509 18.96 -1.67 7.71
CA ILE A 509 18.88 -0.74 8.85
C ILE A 509 20.15 -0.84 9.68
N MET A 510 20.60 -2.05 10.01
CA MET A 510 21.85 -2.25 10.75
C MET A 510 23.05 -1.69 9.98
N LEU A 511 23.13 -1.93 8.67
CA LEU A 511 24.19 -1.36 7.83
C LEU A 511 24.15 0.17 7.81
N GLY A 512 22.96 0.79 7.82
CA GLY A 512 22.79 2.23 7.87
C GLY A 512 23.39 2.86 9.14
N PHE A 513 23.23 2.21 10.30
CA PHE A 513 23.88 2.64 11.55
C PHE A 513 25.40 2.50 11.49
N LYS A 514 25.90 1.39 10.94
CA LYS A 514 27.35 1.12 10.80
C LYS A 514 28.04 2.05 9.79
N LYS A 515 27.34 2.46 8.73
CA LYS A 515 27.82 3.38 7.69
C LYS A 515 27.46 4.84 7.94
N GLU A 516 26.86 5.14 9.08
CA GLU A 516 26.51 6.51 9.51
C GLU A 516 25.56 7.25 8.55
N ILE A 517 24.63 6.52 7.90
CA ILE A 517 23.63 7.09 6.98
C ILE A 517 22.41 7.56 7.78
N PHE A 518 22.63 8.52 8.69
CA PHE A 518 21.65 8.95 9.68
C PHE A 518 20.42 9.59 9.07
N ASN A 519 20.57 10.32 7.96
CA ASN A 519 19.45 10.99 7.28
C ASN A 519 18.41 10.06 6.63
N LYS A 520 18.69 8.76 6.48
CA LYS A 520 17.75 7.77 5.92
C LYS A 520 17.23 6.75 6.93
N LEU A 521 17.87 6.61 8.09
CA LEU A 521 17.55 5.54 9.05
C LEU A 521 16.13 5.61 9.61
N GLU A 522 15.62 6.80 9.90
CA GLU A 522 14.23 6.96 10.33
C GLU A 522 13.26 6.45 9.27
N ASN A 523 13.51 6.79 8.00
CA ASN A 523 12.68 6.35 6.88
C ASN A 523 12.78 4.85 6.65
N PHE A 524 13.94 4.22 6.84
CA PHE A 524 14.08 2.76 6.75
C PHE A 524 13.33 2.03 7.86
N LEU A 525 13.37 2.54 9.10
CA LEU A 525 12.58 2.00 10.21
C LEU A 525 11.07 2.12 9.94
N LYS A 526 10.60 3.31 9.52
CA LYS A 526 9.21 3.54 9.13
C LYS A 526 8.78 2.66 7.96
N PHE A 527 9.62 2.52 6.95
CA PHE A 527 9.36 1.66 5.79
C PHE A 527 9.19 0.20 6.20
N GLY A 528 10.07 -0.32 7.06
CA GLY A 528 9.97 -1.69 7.57
C GLY A 528 8.72 -1.93 8.41
N ASP A 529 8.40 -1.02 9.33
CA ASP A 529 7.18 -1.13 10.13
C ASP A 529 5.92 -1.06 9.25
N ASN A 530 5.87 -0.11 8.32
CA ASN A 530 4.77 0.05 7.37
C ASN A 530 4.63 -1.15 6.43
N LEU A 531 5.72 -1.81 6.02
CA LEU A 531 5.62 -3.00 5.19
C LEU A 531 5.10 -4.19 5.98
N ASN A 532 5.52 -4.33 7.24
CA ASN A 532 5.11 -5.42 8.12
C ASN A 532 3.64 -5.34 8.55
N LYS A 533 3.11 -4.13 8.69
CA LYS A 533 1.71 -3.85 9.05
C LYS A 533 0.81 -3.54 7.84
N SER A 534 1.28 -3.82 6.63
CA SER A 534 0.56 -3.42 5.42
C SER A 534 -0.76 -4.17 5.24
N ILE A 535 -1.81 -3.42 4.89
CA ILE A 535 -3.12 -3.96 4.49
C ILE A 535 -3.01 -4.99 3.37
N SER A 536 -2.12 -4.77 2.40
CA SER A 536 -1.89 -5.67 1.28
C SER A 536 -1.35 -7.03 1.77
N LYS A 537 -0.43 -7.03 2.75
CA LYS A 537 0.09 -8.25 3.39
C LYS A 537 -1.02 -8.97 4.15
N TYR A 538 -1.80 -8.23 4.95
CA TYR A 538 -2.87 -8.82 5.75
C TYR A 538 -3.99 -9.40 4.91
N ASN A 539 -4.39 -8.72 3.83
CA ASN A 539 -5.42 -9.21 2.92
C ASN A 539 -4.92 -10.40 2.10
N LEU A 540 -3.65 -10.39 1.67
CA LEU A 540 -3.03 -11.53 0.99
C LEU A 540 -3.08 -12.80 1.84
N LEU A 541 -2.80 -12.70 3.14
CA LEU A 541 -2.90 -13.81 4.07
C LEU A 541 -4.33 -14.38 4.18
N LEU A 542 -5.34 -13.50 4.24
CA LEU A 542 -6.76 -13.92 4.26
C LEU A 542 -7.15 -14.63 2.96
N GLU A 543 -6.75 -14.08 1.82
CA GLU A 543 -7.04 -14.67 0.51
C GLU A 543 -6.34 -16.02 0.32
N ILE A 544 -5.06 -16.13 0.71
CA ILE A 544 -4.35 -17.41 0.68
C ILE A 544 -5.07 -18.44 1.57
N LEU A 545 -5.44 -18.08 2.79
CA LEU A 545 -6.13 -19.00 3.70
C LEU A 545 -7.47 -19.47 3.12
N LYS A 546 -8.27 -18.54 2.57
CA LYS A 546 -9.55 -18.82 1.92
C LYS A 546 -9.37 -19.76 0.73
N ILE A 547 -8.42 -19.46 -0.17
CA ILE A 547 -8.18 -20.30 -1.36
C ILE A 547 -7.65 -21.67 -0.97
N SER A 548 -6.74 -21.77 0.01
CA SER A 548 -6.26 -23.06 0.53
C SER A 548 -7.41 -23.90 1.10
N ARG A 549 -8.34 -23.28 1.84
CA ARG A 549 -9.52 -23.97 2.37
C ARG A 549 -10.48 -24.45 1.28
N VAL A 550 -10.77 -23.61 0.28
CA VAL A 550 -11.67 -23.98 -0.83
C VAL A 550 -11.05 -25.05 -1.73
N THR A 551 -9.74 -24.99 -1.98
CA THR A 551 -9.03 -25.96 -2.83
C THR A 551 -8.61 -27.25 -2.10
N ASN A 552 -8.87 -27.34 -0.79
CA ASN A 552 -8.43 -28.42 0.12
C ASN A 552 -6.89 -28.61 0.16
N ASP A 553 -6.12 -27.53 0.13
CA ASP A 553 -4.66 -27.57 0.32
C ASP A 553 -4.31 -27.46 1.80
N SER A 554 -4.06 -28.60 2.46
CA SER A 554 -3.80 -28.64 3.90
C SER A 554 -2.47 -28.03 4.30
N ASN A 555 -1.46 -28.07 3.42
CA ASN A 555 -0.10 -27.65 3.78
C ASN A 555 -0.04 -26.13 3.95
N TYR A 556 -0.51 -25.39 2.94
CA TYR A 556 -0.58 -23.95 3.03
C TYR A 556 -1.62 -23.50 4.07
N TYR A 557 -2.77 -24.17 4.14
CA TYR A 557 -3.78 -23.84 5.15
C TYR A 557 -3.21 -23.89 6.57
N ASN A 558 -2.44 -24.92 6.91
CA ASN A 558 -1.83 -25.05 8.24
C ASN A 558 -0.80 -23.96 8.53
N TYR A 559 0.12 -23.70 7.58
CA TYR A 559 1.13 -22.65 7.72
C TYR A 559 0.49 -21.26 7.95
N PHE A 560 -0.45 -20.89 7.09
CA PHE A 560 -1.09 -19.57 7.17
C PHE A 560 -2.08 -19.47 8.34
N SER A 561 -2.69 -20.57 8.78
CA SER A 561 -3.48 -20.58 10.02
C SER A 561 -2.63 -20.24 11.24
N ASN A 562 -1.39 -20.74 11.31
CA ASN A 562 -0.46 -20.40 12.39
C ASN A 562 -0.04 -18.93 12.34
N ASN A 563 0.19 -18.39 11.14
CA ASN A 563 0.46 -16.96 10.97
C ASN A 563 -0.72 -16.11 11.46
N ILE A 564 -1.97 -16.44 11.12
CA ILE A 564 -3.14 -15.69 11.61
C ILE A 564 -3.26 -15.77 13.13
N LYS A 565 -3.04 -16.96 13.74
CA LYS A 565 -3.05 -17.13 15.20
C LYS A 565 -2.06 -16.22 15.93
N SER A 566 -0.94 -15.88 15.31
CA SER A 566 0.05 -14.97 15.92
C SER A 566 -0.50 -13.56 16.18
N PHE A 567 -1.58 -13.15 15.51
CA PHE A 567 -2.24 -11.84 15.70
C PHE A 567 -3.38 -11.88 16.72
N GLU A 568 -3.70 -13.05 17.31
CA GLU A 568 -4.81 -13.19 18.26
C GLU A 568 -4.70 -12.20 19.42
N ILE A 569 -3.50 -12.11 20.01
CA ILE A 569 -3.28 -11.33 21.22
C ILE A 569 -3.28 -9.84 20.92
N SER A 570 -2.69 -9.40 19.82
CA SER A 570 -2.71 -7.98 19.42
C SER A 570 -4.12 -7.49 19.12
N LEU A 571 -4.98 -8.34 18.56
CA LEU A 571 -6.40 -8.03 18.36
C LEU A 571 -7.17 -7.94 19.69
N LEU A 572 -6.95 -8.89 20.61
CA LEU A 572 -7.61 -8.89 21.92
C LEU A 572 -7.21 -7.71 22.80
N ASN A 573 -5.96 -7.25 22.69
CA ASN A 573 -5.45 -6.09 23.42
C ASN A 573 -5.66 -4.76 22.68
N GLU A 574 -6.39 -4.78 21.55
CA GLU A 574 -6.64 -3.61 20.69
C GLU A 574 -5.35 -2.90 20.19
N SER A 575 -4.22 -3.60 20.14
CA SER A 575 -2.91 -3.07 19.66
C SER A 575 -2.63 -3.40 18.19
N PHE A 576 -3.54 -4.10 17.51
CA PHE A 576 -3.45 -4.38 16.08
C PHE A 576 -3.66 -3.11 15.27
N SER A 577 -2.69 -2.79 14.40
CA SER A 577 -2.66 -1.60 13.54
C SER A 577 -2.33 -1.98 12.11
N VAL A 578 -2.83 -1.18 11.15
CA VAL A 578 -2.66 -1.42 9.73
C VAL A 578 -2.17 -0.15 9.02
N SER A 579 -1.20 -0.30 8.14
CA SER A 579 -0.76 0.73 7.18
C SER A 579 -1.36 0.47 5.80
N ASP A 580 -1.76 1.52 5.09
CA ASP A 580 -2.25 1.41 3.72
C ASP A 580 -1.25 2.02 2.73
N ASN A 581 -0.67 1.15 1.91
CA ASN A 581 0.32 1.52 0.88
C ASN A 581 -0.21 1.26 -0.54
N ARG A 582 -1.51 0.99 -0.70
CA ARG A 582 -2.09 0.67 -2.02
C ARG A 582 -2.04 1.91 -2.93
N ASP A 583 -1.63 1.71 -4.18
CA ASP A 583 -1.65 2.80 -5.18
C ASP A 583 -2.96 2.78 -5.97
N ASN A 584 -3.97 3.47 -5.44
CA ASN A 584 -5.26 3.67 -6.12
C ASN A 584 -5.23 4.82 -7.13
N LYS A 585 -4.05 5.44 -7.37
CA LYS A 585 -3.89 6.62 -8.24
C LYS A 585 -3.17 6.31 -9.54
N ILE A 586 -2.40 5.22 -9.62
CA ILE A 586 -1.55 4.91 -10.78
C ILE A 586 -2.33 4.83 -12.09
N HIS A 587 -3.54 4.27 -12.09
CA HIS A 587 -4.38 4.17 -13.29
C HIS A 587 -4.90 5.53 -13.78
N TRP A 588 -4.84 6.57 -12.95
CA TRP A 588 -5.15 7.96 -13.30
C TRP A 588 -3.93 8.73 -13.83
N LYS A 589 -2.72 8.16 -13.72
CA LYS A 589 -1.45 8.79 -14.17
C LYS A 589 -1.18 8.57 -15.66
N PHE A 590 -2.18 8.86 -16.50
CA PHE A 590 -2.08 8.80 -17.96
C PHE A 590 -2.04 10.18 -18.63
N GLY A 591 -1.69 11.24 -17.89
CA GLY A 591 -1.49 12.58 -18.46
C GLY A 591 -2.27 13.70 -17.76
N ILE A 592 -3.46 13.40 -17.21
CA ILE A 592 -4.25 14.33 -16.37
C ILE A 592 -3.77 14.26 -14.91
N ASN A 593 -3.40 13.04 -14.47
CA ASN A 593 -2.86 12.71 -13.15
C ASN A 593 -3.82 12.97 -11.97
N GLU A 594 -5.11 13.12 -12.25
CA GLU A 594 -6.18 13.35 -11.28
C GLU A 594 -7.41 12.51 -11.66
N PRO A 595 -8.19 12.02 -10.67
CA PRO A 595 -9.39 11.25 -10.94
C PRO A 595 -10.50 12.12 -11.54
N LEU A 596 -11.06 11.69 -12.68
CA LEU A 596 -12.25 12.34 -13.26
C LEU A 596 -13.55 11.96 -12.53
N GLU A 597 -13.52 10.82 -11.84
CA GLU A 597 -14.56 10.34 -10.92
C GLU A 597 -13.88 9.42 -9.89
N GLU A 598 -14.00 9.76 -8.61
CA GLU A 598 -13.49 8.92 -7.53
C GLU A 598 -14.28 7.60 -7.45
N GLY A 599 -13.56 6.50 -7.24
CA GLY A 599 -14.16 5.17 -7.09
C GLY A 599 -14.81 4.59 -8.36
N LEU A 600 -14.49 5.12 -9.54
CA LEU A 600 -15.01 4.58 -10.79
C LEU A 600 -14.59 3.11 -10.97
N LEU A 601 -15.58 2.21 -11.05
CA LEU A 601 -15.42 0.75 -11.11
C LEU A 601 -14.70 0.13 -9.90
N ASP A 602 -14.78 0.75 -8.72
CA ASP A 602 -14.31 0.11 -7.48
C ASP A 602 -15.24 -1.06 -7.10
N LEU A 603 -14.64 -2.15 -6.59
CA LEU A 603 -15.34 -3.38 -6.26
C LEU A 603 -15.98 -3.25 -4.87
N GLY A 604 -17.05 -2.47 -4.75
CA GLY A 604 -17.74 -2.22 -3.48
C GLY A 604 -17.05 -1.16 -2.62
N PRO A 605 -17.43 -1.03 -1.33
CA PRO A 605 -16.87 0.00 -0.46
C PRO A 605 -15.36 -0.16 -0.24
N GLN A 606 -14.63 0.96 -0.16
CA GLN A 606 -13.21 0.93 0.17
C GLN A 606 -13.02 0.32 1.57
N TYR A 607 -12.15 -0.68 1.66
CA TYR A 607 -11.87 -1.39 2.91
C TYR A 607 -10.53 -0.96 3.50
N GLY A 608 -10.45 -0.96 4.84
CA GLY A 608 -9.31 -0.50 5.63
C GLY A 608 -9.02 -1.41 6.83
N GLU A 609 -8.52 -0.83 7.91
CA GLU A 609 -8.14 -1.54 9.13
C GLU A 609 -9.32 -2.32 9.75
N GLU A 610 -10.51 -1.72 9.78
CA GLU A 610 -11.71 -2.30 10.37
C GLU A 610 -12.14 -3.58 9.64
N TYR A 611 -12.13 -3.57 8.30
CA TYR A 611 -12.40 -4.74 7.48
C TYR A 611 -11.42 -5.89 7.76
N ILE A 612 -10.13 -5.57 7.87
CA ILE A 612 -9.08 -6.56 8.19
C ILE A 612 -9.31 -7.13 9.59
N LYS A 613 -9.51 -6.27 10.60
CA LYS A 613 -9.80 -6.68 11.99
C LYS A 613 -11.00 -7.62 12.06
N LEU A 614 -12.08 -7.31 11.34
CA LEU A 614 -13.29 -8.12 11.33
C LEU A 614 -13.05 -9.52 10.72
N ASN A 615 -12.35 -9.58 9.58
CA ASN A 615 -12.03 -10.84 8.91
C ASN A 615 -11.02 -11.68 9.71
N TYR A 616 -10.00 -11.07 10.31
CA TYR A 616 -9.04 -11.79 11.16
C TYR A 616 -9.73 -12.39 12.38
N ILE A 617 -10.61 -11.64 13.05
CA ILE A 617 -11.36 -12.18 14.18
C ILE A 617 -12.27 -13.32 13.74
N LYS A 618 -12.96 -13.20 12.59
CA LYS A 618 -13.75 -14.28 12.02
C LYS A 618 -12.91 -15.55 11.85
N GLU A 619 -11.73 -15.46 11.21
CA GLU A 619 -10.84 -16.61 11.03
C GLU A 619 -10.29 -17.15 12.36
N LEU A 620 -9.92 -16.28 13.30
CA LEU A 620 -9.45 -16.70 14.62
C LEU A 620 -10.52 -17.45 15.41
N ILE A 621 -11.79 -17.02 15.33
CA ILE A 621 -12.89 -17.77 15.96
C ILE A 621 -13.00 -19.17 15.33
N ILE A 622 -12.92 -19.28 14.00
CA ILE A 622 -12.97 -20.56 13.28
C ILE A 622 -11.81 -21.48 13.72
N LEU A 623 -10.60 -20.94 13.85
CA LEU A 623 -9.40 -21.71 14.19
C LEU A 623 -9.32 -22.10 15.68
N ASN A 624 -9.93 -21.31 16.57
CA ASN A 624 -9.77 -21.44 18.03
C ASN A 624 -11.08 -21.78 18.76
N ILE A 625 -12.02 -22.49 18.13
CA ILE A 625 -13.33 -22.81 18.74
C ILE A 625 -13.19 -23.49 20.11
N ASN A 626 -12.14 -24.24 20.41
CA ASN A 626 -12.02 -24.88 21.74
C ASN A 626 -11.14 -24.12 22.73
N ASN A 627 -10.57 -22.97 22.34
CA ASN A 627 -9.63 -22.22 23.19
C ASN A 627 -10.37 -21.32 24.20
N SER A 628 -9.75 -21.07 25.34
CA SER A 628 -10.22 -20.16 26.41
C SER A 628 -10.54 -18.74 25.93
N ASN A 629 -9.77 -18.22 24.98
CA ASN A 629 -9.96 -16.86 24.43
C ASN A 629 -11.11 -16.72 23.44
N SER A 630 -11.66 -17.83 22.95
CA SER A 630 -12.72 -17.84 21.94
C SER A 630 -13.97 -17.04 22.32
N LEU A 631 -14.36 -17.03 23.61
CA LEU A 631 -15.47 -16.20 24.10
C LEU A 631 -15.14 -14.70 24.04
N LYS A 632 -13.88 -14.32 24.30
CA LYS A 632 -13.42 -12.93 24.17
C LYS A 632 -13.45 -12.49 22.70
N LEU A 633 -12.94 -13.33 21.80
CA LEU A 633 -12.97 -13.09 20.36
C LEU A 633 -14.41 -12.96 19.85
N PHE A 634 -15.34 -13.82 20.31
CA PHE A 634 -16.76 -13.70 19.95
C PHE A 634 -17.38 -12.37 20.43
N LYS A 635 -17.14 -11.97 21.68
CA LYS A 635 -17.62 -10.68 22.19
C LYS A 635 -17.06 -9.51 21.38
N LEU A 636 -15.78 -9.57 21.01
CA LEU A 636 -15.13 -8.55 20.19
C LEU A 636 -15.71 -8.50 18.77
N PHE A 637 -15.94 -9.66 18.15
CA PHE A 637 -16.60 -9.78 16.86
C PHE A 637 -18.01 -9.15 16.86
N ASN A 638 -18.81 -9.46 17.88
CA ASN A 638 -20.14 -8.88 18.05
C ASN A 638 -20.07 -7.36 18.30
N LYS A 639 -19.09 -6.87 19.07
CA LYS A 639 -18.84 -5.43 19.26
C LYS A 639 -18.56 -4.75 17.92
N TYR A 640 -17.70 -5.34 17.08
CA TYR A 640 -17.35 -4.77 15.77
C TYR A 640 -18.54 -4.78 14.80
N LEU A 641 -19.36 -5.84 14.78
CA LEU A 641 -20.55 -5.90 13.91
C LEU A 641 -21.65 -4.90 14.27
N ASN A 642 -21.62 -4.32 15.47
CA ASN A 642 -22.54 -3.26 15.89
C ASN A 642 -21.96 -1.85 15.73
N ASN A 643 -20.75 -1.73 15.16
CA ASN A 643 -20.07 -0.45 14.96
C ASN A 643 -20.15 -0.02 13.49
N ASN A 644 -20.68 1.19 13.25
CA ASN A 644 -20.85 1.75 11.90
C ASN A 644 -19.54 1.89 11.12
N LEU A 645 -18.40 2.14 11.78
CA LEU A 645 -17.09 2.24 11.11
C LEU A 645 -16.74 0.94 10.37
N TYR A 646 -17.05 -0.21 10.99
CA TYR A 646 -16.85 -1.52 10.39
C TYR A 646 -17.88 -1.79 9.30
N LEU A 647 -19.15 -1.49 9.56
CA LEU A 647 -20.24 -1.76 8.62
C LEU A 647 -20.14 -0.92 7.34
N ASN A 648 -19.59 0.29 7.39
CA ASN A 648 -19.46 1.16 6.22
C ASN A 648 -18.46 0.61 5.18
N GLN A 649 -17.52 -0.24 5.59
CA GLN A 649 -16.55 -0.88 4.70
C GLN A 649 -17.08 -2.19 4.08
N LEU A 650 -18.31 -2.57 4.39
CA LEU A 650 -18.92 -3.83 3.94
C LEU A 650 -19.99 -3.63 2.87
N THR A 651 -19.98 -4.49 1.86
CA THR A 651 -21.07 -4.65 0.91
C THR A 651 -22.35 -5.14 1.62
N VAL A 652 -23.50 -5.02 0.96
CA VAL A 652 -24.77 -5.54 1.47
C VAL A 652 -24.70 -7.05 1.73
N PHE A 653 -24.05 -7.79 0.82
CA PHE A 653 -23.82 -9.22 0.98
C PHE A 653 -22.90 -9.54 2.17
N GLU A 654 -21.79 -8.82 2.33
CA GLU A 654 -20.87 -9.05 3.45
C GLU A 654 -21.55 -8.81 4.80
N LYS A 655 -22.34 -7.74 4.93
CA LYS A 655 -23.15 -7.47 6.14
C LYS A 655 -24.07 -8.64 6.47
N TRP A 656 -24.70 -9.24 5.47
CA TRP A 656 -25.51 -10.44 5.63
C TRP A 656 -24.66 -11.66 6.02
N LEU A 657 -23.55 -11.90 5.33
CA LEU A 657 -22.66 -13.04 5.55
C LEU A 657 -22.06 -13.02 6.96
N PHE A 658 -21.62 -11.87 7.45
CA PHE A 658 -21.11 -11.74 8.81
C PHE A 658 -22.20 -11.97 9.88
N LYS A 659 -23.47 -11.64 9.61
CA LYS A 659 -24.59 -12.02 10.49
C LYS A 659 -24.82 -13.54 10.51
N VAL A 660 -24.63 -14.20 9.37
CA VAL A 660 -24.64 -15.68 9.30
C VAL A 660 -23.49 -16.25 10.14
N TYR A 661 -22.26 -15.76 9.99
CA TYR A 661 -21.12 -16.18 10.82
C TYR A 661 -21.39 -15.95 12.31
N LEU A 662 -21.89 -14.78 12.70
CA LEU A 662 -22.25 -14.49 14.09
C LEU A 662 -23.24 -15.51 14.66
N SER A 663 -24.26 -15.86 13.88
CA SER A 663 -25.27 -16.85 14.26
C SER A 663 -24.68 -18.25 14.41
N VAL A 664 -23.84 -18.67 13.46
CA VAL A 664 -23.11 -19.95 13.50
C VAL A 664 -22.20 -20.02 14.73
N PHE A 665 -21.42 -18.97 14.97
CA PHE A 665 -20.53 -18.91 16.15
C PHE A 665 -21.33 -18.94 17.44
N LYS A 666 -22.46 -18.23 17.50
CA LYS A 666 -23.35 -18.23 18.67
C LYS A 666 -23.91 -19.63 18.94
N TYR A 667 -24.40 -20.32 17.91
CA TYR A 667 -24.94 -21.68 18.02
C TYR A 667 -23.90 -22.69 18.52
N ILE A 668 -22.67 -22.61 18.02
CA ILE A 668 -21.60 -23.55 18.44
C ILE A 668 -21.13 -23.25 19.86
N LYS A 669 -21.15 -21.97 20.28
CA LYS A 669 -20.56 -21.52 21.54
C LYS A 669 -21.48 -21.56 22.73
N PHE A 670 -22.74 -21.24 22.54
CA PHE A 670 -23.70 -21.12 23.63
C PHE A 670 -24.69 -22.27 23.51
N ASP A 671 -24.62 -23.20 24.44
CA ASP A 671 -25.57 -24.31 24.51
C ASP A 671 -26.86 -23.85 25.21
N ASN A 672 -27.67 -23.06 24.50
CA ASN A 672 -28.98 -22.62 24.97
C ASN A 672 -30.08 -23.13 24.02
N PRO A 673 -30.89 -24.13 24.42
CA PRO A 673 -31.82 -24.82 23.53
C PRO A 673 -32.88 -23.89 22.91
N LYS A 674 -33.39 -22.90 23.65
CA LYS A 674 -34.41 -21.95 23.12
C LYS A 674 -33.81 -20.99 22.09
N GLU A 675 -32.61 -20.50 22.32
CA GLU A 675 -31.92 -19.63 21.37
C GLU A 675 -31.43 -20.42 20.15
N ASN A 676 -31.00 -21.67 20.34
CA ASN A 676 -30.55 -22.55 19.28
C ASN A 676 -31.67 -22.82 18.27
N GLU A 677 -32.92 -23.04 18.71
CA GLU A 677 -34.05 -23.22 17.79
C GLU A 677 -34.30 -21.96 16.93
N SER A 678 -34.19 -20.77 17.52
CA SER A 678 -34.30 -19.50 16.77
C SER A 678 -33.15 -19.32 15.77
N ILE A 679 -31.93 -19.66 16.16
CA ILE A 679 -30.75 -19.58 15.27
C ILE A 679 -30.88 -20.59 14.13
N GLU A 680 -31.32 -21.81 14.40
CA GLU A 680 -31.58 -22.82 13.38
C GLU A 680 -32.63 -22.34 12.37
N LYS A 681 -33.76 -21.81 12.83
CA LYS A 681 -34.79 -21.22 11.95
C LYS A 681 -34.21 -20.10 11.09
N PHE A 682 -33.37 -19.24 11.68
CA PHE A 682 -32.68 -18.18 10.95
C PHE A 682 -31.74 -18.76 9.87
N LEU A 683 -30.88 -19.73 10.21
CA LEU A 683 -29.93 -20.34 9.27
C LEU A 683 -30.66 -21.10 8.15
N VAL A 684 -31.68 -21.90 8.47
CA VAL A 684 -32.50 -22.61 7.48
C VAL A 684 -33.22 -21.63 6.55
N LYS A 685 -33.67 -20.48 7.03
CA LYS A 685 -34.31 -19.45 6.20
C LYS A 685 -33.30 -18.74 5.29
N ASN A 686 -32.08 -18.49 5.77
CA ASN A 686 -31.09 -17.68 5.07
C ASN A 686 -30.17 -18.49 4.14
N LEU A 687 -29.94 -19.78 4.41
CA LEU A 687 -29.05 -20.66 3.64
C LEU A 687 -29.85 -21.62 2.73
N LYS A 688 -30.86 -21.08 2.05
CA LYS A 688 -31.68 -21.77 1.05
C LYS A 688 -31.57 -21.09 -0.30
N LEU A 689 -31.82 -21.87 -1.35
CA LEU A 689 -31.81 -21.43 -2.75
C LEU A 689 -32.54 -20.10 -2.99
N ASP A 690 -33.75 -19.91 -2.46
CA ASP A 690 -34.53 -18.68 -2.67
C ASP A 690 -33.79 -17.42 -2.17
N LYS A 691 -33.14 -17.52 -1.01
CA LYS A 691 -32.38 -16.40 -0.46
C LYS A 691 -31.10 -16.14 -1.25
N ILE A 692 -30.44 -17.21 -1.69
CA ILE A 692 -29.24 -17.11 -2.53
C ILE A 692 -29.58 -16.47 -3.89
N ASN A 693 -30.66 -16.91 -4.53
CA ASN A 693 -31.17 -16.29 -5.75
C ASN A 693 -31.56 -14.83 -5.53
N SER A 694 -32.18 -14.48 -4.39
CA SER A 694 -32.45 -13.08 -4.04
C SER A 694 -31.18 -12.24 -3.91
N LEU A 695 -30.09 -12.79 -3.37
CA LEU A 695 -28.81 -12.08 -3.28
C LEU A 695 -28.19 -11.88 -4.68
N ILE A 696 -28.22 -12.91 -5.51
CA ILE A 696 -27.71 -12.84 -6.90
C ILE A 696 -28.56 -11.87 -7.74
N ASN A 697 -29.88 -11.90 -7.61
CA ASN A 697 -30.78 -11.00 -8.35
C ASN A 697 -30.71 -9.55 -7.85
N SER A 698 -30.13 -9.30 -6.68
CA SER A 698 -29.91 -7.94 -6.17
C SER A 698 -28.65 -7.28 -6.73
N THR A 699 -27.80 -8.03 -7.43
CA THR A 699 -26.65 -7.46 -8.14
C THR A 699 -27.13 -6.67 -9.36
N GLU A 700 -26.31 -5.74 -9.86
CA GLU A 700 -26.64 -4.95 -11.05
C GLU A 700 -26.93 -5.82 -12.28
N SER A 701 -26.26 -6.97 -12.37
CA SER A 701 -26.41 -7.93 -13.45
C SER A 701 -25.76 -9.25 -13.09
N ILE A 702 -26.15 -10.32 -13.81
CA ILE A 702 -25.56 -11.65 -13.68
C ILE A 702 -24.08 -11.69 -14.08
N LEU A 703 -23.62 -10.76 -14.92
CA LEU A 703 -22.21 -10.62 -15.34
C LEU A 703 -21.36 -9.78 -14.36
N SER A 704 -21.97 -9.21 -13.31
CA SER A 704 -21.23 -8.43 -12.31
C SER A 704 -20.31 -9.32 -11.47
N TRP A 705 -19.18 -8.75 -11.06
CA TRP A 705 -18.22 -9.35 -10.14
C TRP A 705 -18.87 -9.86 -8.84
N GLU A 706 -19.91 -9.19 -8.37
CA GLU A 706 -20.63 -9.49 -7.13
C GLU A 706 -21.19 -10.92 -7.13
N VAL A 707 -21.63 -11.43 -8.27
CA VAL A 707 -22.24 -12.76 -8.39
C VAL A 707 -21.24 -13.84 -7.97
N ASN A 708 -20.08 -13.86 -8.59
CA ASN A 708 -19.04 -14.84 -8.27
C ASN A 708 -18.43 -14.58 -6.89
N TYR A 709 -18.37 -13.32 -6.43
CA TYR A 709 -17.99 -13.02 -5.06
C TYR A 709 -18.94 -13.65 -4.04
N ILE A 710 -20.26 -13.52 -4.23
CA ILE A 710 -21.29 -14.17 -3.41
C ILE A 710 -21.05 -15.68 -3.41
N LEU A 711 -20.95 -16.29 -4.58
CA LEU A 711 -20.86 -17.74 -4.71
C LEU A 711 -19.58 -18.30 -4.09
N VAL A 712 -18.42 -17.68 -4.33
CA VAL A 712 -17.13 -18.10 -3.73
C VAL A 712 -17.16 -18.03 -2.21
N ASN A 713 -17.73 -16.96 -1.64
CA ASN A 713 -17.83 -16.83 -0.18
C ASN A 713 -18.86 -17.80 0.43
N LEU A 714 -19.92 -18.17 -0.30
CA LEU A 714 -20.84 -19.22 0.13
C LEU A 714 -20.19 -20.60 0.10
N VAL A 715 -19.31 -20.87 -0.88
CA VAL A 715 -18.47 -22.08 -0.90
C VAL A 715 -17.51 -22.07 0.27
N ASP A 716 -16.80 -20.97 0.55
CA ASP A 716 -15.92 -20.86 1.73
C ASP A 716 -16.70 -21.07 3.04
N LEU A 717 -17.88 -20.45 3.17
CA LEU A 717 -18.79 -20.68 4.30
C LEU A 717 -19.13 -22.17 4.43
N SER A 718 -19.47 -22.87 3.34
CA SER A 718 -19.79 -24.30 3.39
C SER A 718 -18.62 -25.16 3.87
N LYS A 719 -17.37 -24.79 3.53
CA LYS A 719 -16.16 -25.44 4.03
C LYS A 719 -15.97 -25.17 5.52
N VAL A 720 -16.17 -23.93 5.95
CA VAL A 720 -16.17 -23.58 7.37
C VAL A 720 -17.22 -24.39 8.12
N LEU A 721 -18.47 -24.42 7.69
CA LEU A 721 -19.53 -25.21 8.32
C LEU A 721 -19.18 -26.70 8.41
N THR A 722 -18.52 -27.25 7.39
CA THR A 722 -18.01 -28.64 7.42
C THR A 722 -16.94 -28.82 8.50
N GLN A 723 -15.98 -27.90 8.58
CA GLN A 723 -14.94 -27.90 9.61
C GLN A 723 -15.55 -27.80 11.02
N LEU A 724 -16.58 -26.96 11.18
CA LEU A 724 -17.26 -26.75 12.46
C LEU A 724 -18.23 -27.89 12.81
N SER A 725 -18.71 -28.65 11.82
CA SER A 725 -19.60 -29.79 12.07
C SER A 725 -18.95 -31.01 12.74
N ARG A 726 -17.63 -30.95 12.99
CA ARG A 726 -16.89 -31.99 13.70
C ARG A 726 -17.09 -31.93 15.22
N PHE A 727 -17.74 -30.88 15.74
CA PHE A 727 -18.02 -30.69 17.17
C PHE A 727 -19.40 -31.26 17.55
N GLU A 728 -19.54 -31.83 18.75
CA GLU A 728 -20.68 -32.68 19.16
C GLU A 728 -22.07 -32.01 19.06
N SER A 729 -22.17 -30.68 19.18
CA SER A 729 -23.43 -29.90 19.14
C SER A 729 -23.98 -29.58 17.73
N SER A 730 -23.36 -30.10 16.66
CA SER A 730 -23.52 -29.54 15.30
C SER A 730 -24.28 -30.38 14.27
N LYS A 731 -25.00 -31.44 14.68
CA LYS A 731 -25.73 -32.33 13.75
C LYS A 731 -26.67 -31.58 12.80
N LYS A 732 -27.37 -30.55 13.31
CA LYS A 732 -28.27 -29.74 12.48
C LYS A 732 -27.51 -28.83 11.50
N ILE A 733 -26.39 -28.22 11.90
CA ILE A 733 -25.51 -27.45 11.01
C ILE A 733 -25.05 -28.33 9.84
N CYS A 734 -24.68 -29.58 10.10
CA CYS A 734 -24.30 -30.51 9.03
C CYS A 734 -25.44 -30.72 8.02
N SER A 735 -26.68 -30.86 8.49
CA SER A 735 -27.84 -30.99 7.60
C SER A 735 -28.09 -29.73 6.77
N ILE A 736 -28.02 -28.54 7.38
CA ILE A 736 -28.19 -27.25 6.69
C ILE A 736 -27.10 -27.07 5.63
N ASN A 737 -25.86 -27.44 5.96
CA ASN A 737 -24.74 -27.32 5.04
C ASN A 737 -24.87 -28.27 3.84
N LYS A 738 -25.38 -29.50 4.05
CA LYS A 738 -25.68 -30.42 2.93
C LYS A 738 -26.71 -29.83 1.97
N THR A 739 -27.75 -29.19 2.49
CA THR A 739 -28.73 -28.47 1.67
C THR A 739 -28.07 -27.31 0.91
N LEU A 740 -27.28 -26.47 1.60
CA LEU A 740 -26.55 -25.37 0.96
C LEU A 740 -25.64 -25.87 -0.19
N ILE A 741 -24.89 -26.96 0.01
CA ILE A 741 -24.03 -27.55 -1.03
C ILE A 741 -24.87 -28.04 -2.21
N SER A 742 -26.01 -28.68 -1.96
CA SER A 742 -26.93 -29.13 -3.02
C SER A 742 -27.49 -27.95 -3.81
N ASP A 743 -27.93 -26.90 -3.11
CA ASP A 743 -28.47 -25.68 -3.71
C ASP A 743 -27.41 -24.99 -4.57
N LEU A 744 -26.18 -24.81 -4.05
CA LEU A 744 -25.06 -24.22 -4.80
C LEU A 744 -24.70 -25.03 -6.06
N LYS A 745 -24.77 -26.37 -6.01
CA LYS A 745 -24.53 -27.23 -7.18
C LYS A 745 -25.65 -27.15 -8.22
N SER A 746 -26.88 -26.81 -7.80
CA SER A 746 -28.02 -26.66 -8.69
C SER A 746 -28.05 -25.31 -9.44
N LEU A 747 -27.28 -24.33 -8.97
CA LEU A 747 -27.21 -23.00 -9.57
C LEU A 747 -26.54 -23.05 -10.95
N ASN A 748 -27.30 -22.70 -11.98
CA ASN A 748 -26.83 -22.61 -13.36
C ASN A 748 -26.31 -21.20 -13.72
N CYS A 749 -25.68 -20.49 -12.77
CA CYS A 749 -25.21 -19.11 -12.96
C CYS A 749 -24.31 -18.96 -14.19
N LYS A 750 -23.42 -19.92 -14.43
CA LYS A 750 -22.57 -19.96 -15.63
C LYS A 750 -23.40 -19.88 -16.91
N LYS A 751 -24.45 -20.70 -17.04
CA LYS A 751 -25.31 -20.72 -18.24
C LYS A 751 -26.03 -19.39 -18.40
N LEU A 752 -26.49 -18.79 -17.30
CA LEU A 752 -27.13 -17.47 -17.32
C LEU A 752 -26.17 -16.36 -17.75
N GLN A 753 -24.91 -16.41 -17.27
CA GLN A 753 -23.86 -15.47 -17.68
C GLN A 753 -23.54 -15.58 -19.17
N VAL A 754 -23.32 -16.80 -19.67
CA VAL A 754 -23.03 -17.04 -21.10
C VAL A 754 -24.20 -16.61 -21.98
N ASN A 755 -25.44 -16.95 -21.60
CA ASN A 755 -26.63 -16.50 -22.32
C ASN A 755 -26.71 -14.98 -22.37
N LYS A 756 -26.48 -14.30 -21.23
CA LYS A 756 -26.50 -12.84 -21.19
C LYS A 756 -25.39 -12.24 -22.04
N LEU A 757 -24.19 -12.81 -22.01
CA LEU A 757 -23.08 -12.37 -22.85
C LEU A 757 -23.40 -12.50 -24.34
N ASN A 758 -24.03 -13.61 -24.76
CA ASN A 758 -24.45 -13.85 -26.13
C ASN A 758 -25.57 -12.89 -26.58
N GLU A 759 -26.53 -12.59 -25.70
CA GLU A 759 -27.55 -11.56 -25.94
C GLU A 759 -26.90 -10.20 -26.21
N LEU A 760 -25.92 -9.80 -25.39
CA LEU A 760 -25.23 -8.52 -25.54
C LEU A 760 -24.34 -8.48 -26.79
N LYS A 761 -23.72 -9.62 -27.15
CA LYS A 761 -22.95 -9.76 -28.39
C LYS A 761 -23.82 -9.48 -29.64
N ALA A 762 -25.08 -9.88 -29.63
CA ALA A 762 -26.02 -9.62 -30.71
C ALA A 762 -26.47 -8.14 -30.79
N GLY A 763 -26.21 -7.34 -29.75
CA GLY A 763 -26.69 -5.96 -29.62
C GLY A 763 -25.99 -4.93 -30.51
N ASN A 764 -25.05 -5.31 -31.39
CA ASN A 764 -24.24 -4.43 -32.26
C ASN A 764 -23.68 -3.19 -31.56
N PHE A 765 -22.45 -3.28 -31.05
CA PHE A 765 -21.75 -2.12 -30.50
C PHE A 765 -21.33 -1.15 -31.60
N ASP A 766 -21.59 0.14 -31.37
CA ASP A 766 -21.10 1.21 -32.24
C ASP A 766 -19.67 1.59 -31.84
N PHE A 767 -18.72 1.37 -32.75
CA PHE A 767 -17.30 1.69 -32.57
C PHE A 767 -16.87 2.81 -33.50
N ASP A 768 -15.92 3.63 -33.05
CA ASP A 768 -15.37 4.68 -33.90
C ASP A 768 -14.62 4.08 -35.10
N LYS A 769 -14.87 4.65 -36.29
CA LYS A 769 -14.32 4.17 -37.57
C LYS A 769 -12.80 4.15 -37.58
N ASN A 770 -12.14 5.03 -36.82
CA ASN A 770 -10.68 5.14 -36.80
C ASN A 770 -9.98 3.95 -36.13
N LEU A 771 -10.70 3.17 -35.33
CA LEU A 771 -10.17 2.03 -34.59
C LEU A 771 -9.91 0.80 -35.49
N ASN A 772 -10.57 0.71 -36.66
CA ASN A 772 -10.54 -0.46 -37.56
C ASN A 772 -10.78 -1.77 -36.79
N LEU A 773 -11.88 -1.83 -36.06
CA LEU A 773 -12.25 -2.96 -35.23
C LEU A 773 -13.29 -3.79 -36.01
N ASP A 774 -12.92 -4.99 -36.45
CA ASP A 774 -13.78 -5.84 -37.27
C ASP A 774 -14.68 -6.74 -36.41
N ALA A 775 -15.75 -7.26 -37.01
CA ALA A 775 -16.71 -8.13 -36.31
C ALA A 775 -16.07 -9.43 -35.80
N ASN A 776 -15.02 -9.92 -36.49
CA ASN A 776 -14.26 -11.10 -36.08
C ASN A 776 -13.53 -10.85 -34.76
N PHE A 777 -12.83 -9.72 -34.63
CA PHE A 777 -12.13 -9.35 -33.41
C PHE A 777 -13.06 -9.18 -32.21
N VAL A 778 -14.23 -8.55 -32.41
CA VAL A 778 -15.27 -8.48 -31.36
C VAL A 778 -15.69 -9.88 -30.96
N SER A 779 -15.98 -10.74 -31.94
CA SER A 779 -16.41 -12.12 -31.69
C SER A 779 -15.38 -12.93 -30.91
N GLU A 780 -14.10 -12.82 -31.27
CA GLU A 780 -12.97 -13.46 -30.57
C GLU A 780 -12.82 -12.92 -29.14
N THR A 781 -12.91 -11.60 -28.95
CA THR A 781 -12.83 -10.98 -27.62
C THR A 781 -13.95 -11.51 -26.72
N PHE A 782 -15.17 -11.60 -27.23
CA PHE A 782 -16.30 -12.18 -26.50
C PHE A 782 -16.08 -13.66 -26.17
N GLN A 783 -15.47 -14.44 -27.06
CA GLN A 783 -15.12 -15.84 -26.78
C GLN A 783 -14.08 -15.96 -25.66
N ILE A 784 -13.09 -15.07 -25.64
CA ILE A 784 -12.07 -15.02 -24.57
C ILE A 784 -12.71 -14.68 -23.23
N ILE A 785 -13.65 -13.72 -23.21
CA ILE A 785 -14.45 -13.37 -22.02
C ILE A 785 -15.28 -14.58 -21.54
N GLU A 786 -15.97 -15.26 -22.46
CA GLU A 786 -16.75 -16.46 -22.16
C GLU A 786 -15.90 -17.56 -21.51
N ASN A 787 -14.71 -17.81 -22.07
CA ASN A 787 -13.76 -18.78 -21.52
C ASN A 787 -13.30 -18.37 -20.12
N SER A 788 -13.05 -17.09 -19.88
CA SER A 788 -12.67 -16.60 -18.54
C SER A 788 -13.80 -16.77 -17.52
N ILE A 789 -15.05 -16.49 -17.91
CA ILE A 789 -16.24 -16.75 -17.07
C ILE A 789 -16.38 -18.25 -16.79
N TYR A 790 -16.12 -19.10 -17.79
CA TYR A 790 -16.12 -20.56 -17.61
C TYR A 790 -15.09 -20.97 -16.55
N GLU A 791 -13.87 -20.47 -16.62
CA GLU A 791 -12.80 -20.77 -15.68
C GLU A 791 -13.13 -20.31 -14.25
N ALA A 792 -13.76 -19.13 -14.12
CA ALA A 792 -14.21 -18.55 -12.85
C ALA A 792 -15.59 -19.07 -12.36
N SER A 793 -16.10 -20.16 -12.94
CA SER A 793 -17.36 -20.78 -12.54
C SER A 793 -17.22 -21.60 -11.26
N ILE A 794 -18.20 -21.51 -10.37
CA ILE A 794 -18.27 -22.36 -9.17
C ILE A 794 -18.35 -23.86 -9.46
N SER A 795 -18.74 -24.27 -10.66
CA SER A 795 -18.69 -25.67 -11.09
C SER A 795 -17.28 -26.26 -11.03
N ASN A 796 -16.25 -25.41 -11.08
CA ASN A 796 -14.85 -25.81 -11.02
C ASN A 796 -14.32 -25.90 -9.58
N LEU A 797 -15.14 -25.54 -8.58
CA LEU A 797 -14.77 -25.58 -7.17
C LEU A 797 -15.10 -26.95 -6.55
N ARG A 798 -14.28 -27.36 -5.59
CA ARG A 798 -14.46 -28.60 -4.85
C ARG A 798 -15.40 -28.35 -3.67
N PHE A 799 -16.60 -28.91 -3.70
CA PHE A 799 -17.52 -28.93 -2.56
C PHE A 799 -17.09 -29.93 -1.48
#